data_AF-W7XIS1-F1
#
_entry.id   AF-W7XIS1-F1
#
_cell.length_a   1.000
_cell.length_b   1.000
_cell.length_c   1.000
_cell.angle_alpha   90.00
_cell.angle_beta   90.00
_cell.angle_gamma   90.00
#
_symmetry.space_group_name_H-M   'P 1'
#
loop_
_entity.id
_entity.type
_entity.pdbx_description
1 polymer ?
#
loop_
_entity_poly.entity_id
_entity_poly.type
_entity_poly.pdbx_seq_one_letter_code
_entity_poly.pdbx_strand_id
1 'polypeptide(L)'
;MTEEIKYFDNLKEFLKSSLQSHQLLDINLTKVTILQSETRLGSILRKFLNLLKFFNRSNINVGSSIGSGLSKCVNLLNLKLYLNKNQIGDDGASGLGSGLSKCTNLSNLTLELGSNQIGVEGASGLGFGLSKCTNLSNLSLDLSQNQIGVEGASGLCFGLSKCTNLSNLTLYLSFNQIGEKGAQSLGSGLSKCTNLSNLTLFLTSNQIGAEGASGLGSGLSKCTNLSNLILELGSNQIGVEGASGLGFGLSKCTNLTNLKLRLFQNQIGVEGASGLGSGLSKCTNLSNLTLFLSFNQIGDKGASGLGSGLSKCTNLSNLTLDLWGTQIGIDGASGLGSSLSKCPNLLYLTLYISENQIDDKGLGSILRKFFNHFTLNPSNTKITSGLGSGIGKCSNLSDLTLNLNSNQIDNEGVLDLGSGLAKCTNLSNLTLQLQQSQIDDEVASGLGSTLGQWDNLSNLTLNLINNQIGDEGASELGSGLGNCTNLSNLTLKLKQNHIGAVGALGLGSGLRKCANLQNLKLDLMNNLVGEIGASDLGSGLGKCTNLSNLTLKLQRNKIGDEGTSGLGSGLGRCVNLSNLTLKLENNLISAIGASELGLGLGQGTNLQNLTLQLQWNQIGDEGVSGLGFGLGKCSKLQNLTLKLQYNQIGTNGLSGLGSGLMKCTNLQNLTLKLQDYQMYILQELKAKFLKSKRLITIQISNQ
;
A
#
# COMPACT_ATOMS: atom_id res chain seq x y z
N MET A 1 16.63 -25.07 -29.96
CA MET A 1 17.01 -23.90 -30.77
C MET A 1 16.91 -22.69 -29.88
N THR A 2 18.03 -22.02 -29.63
CA THR A 2 18.05 -20.71 -28.99
C THR A 2 17.43 -19.71 -29.97
N GLU A 3 16.22 -19.24 -29.67
CA GLU A 3 15.54 -18.21 -30.47
C GLU A 3 16.34 -16.89 -30.38
N GLU A 4 16.88 -16.45 -31.52
CA GLU A 4 17.54 -15.16 -31.65
C GLU A 4 16.44 -14.07 -31.61
N ILE A 5 16.29 -13.39 -30.47
CA ILE A 5 15.34 -12.28 -30.35
C ILE A 5 15.87 -11.11 -31.18
N LYS A 6 15.26 -10.90 -32.35
CA LYS A 6 15.65 -9.82 -33.26
C LYS A 6 14.86 -8.55 -32.94
N TYR A 7 15.53 -7.58 -32.35
CA TYR A 7 15.00 -6.23 -32.15
C TYR A 7 15.20 -5.43 -33.44
N PHE A 8 14.13 -4.82 -33.96
CA PHE A 8 14.19 -4.01 -35.17
C PHE A 8 14.22 -2.52 -34.82
N ASP A 9 15.29 -1.85 -35.25
CA ASP A 9 15.49 -0.43 -34.96
C ASP A 9 14.58 0.48 -35.80
N ASN A 10 13.78 -0.03 -36.74
CA ASN A 10 12.75 0.74 -37.43
C ASN A 10 11.76 -0.14 -38.20
N LEU A 11 10.55 0.39 -38.39
CA LEU A 11 9.46 -0.27 -39.11
C LEU A 11 9.83 -0.64 -40.56
N LYS A 12 10.78 0.05 -41.19
CA LYS A 12 11.20 -0.28 -42.57
C LYS A 12 12.02 -1.55 -42.62
N GLU A 13 12.85 -1.82 -41.62
CA GLU A 13 13.53 -3.12 -41.45
C GLU A 13 12.58 -4.22 -41.02
N PHE A 14 11.61 -3.92 -40.14
CA PHE A 14 10.57 -4.87 -39.75
C PHE A 14 9.65 -5.24 -40.94
N LEU A 15 9.16 -4.28 -41.72
CA LEU A 15 8.30 -4.57 -42.88
C LEU A 15 9.04 -5.22 -44.05
N LYS A 16 10.37 -5.10 -44.10
CA LYS A 16 11.24 -5.75 -45.10
C LYS A 16 11.79 -7.09 -44.65
N SER A 17 11.68 -7.44 -43.36
CA SER A 17 12.05 -8.77 -42.90
C SER A 17 11.02 -9.78 -43.42
N SER A 18 11.38 -11.07 -43.40
CA SER A 18 10.42 -12.12 -43.72
C SER A 18 9.34 -12.15 -42.64
N LEU A 19 8.29 -11.32 -42.75
CA LEU A 19 7.18 -11.25 -41.79
C LEU A 19 6.55 -12.63 -41.56
N GLN A 20 6.66 -13.54 -42.54
CA GLN A 20 6.24 -14.93 -42.47
C GLN A 20 7.09 -15.79 -41.51
N SER A 21 8.33 -15.42 -41.19
CA SER A 21 9.19 -16.20 -40.29
C SER A 21 9.07 -15.80 -38.81
N HIS A 22 8.28 -14.78 -38.47
CA HIS A 22 8.19 -14.29 -37.09
C HIS A 22 7.26 -15.18 -36.27
N GLN A 23 7.80 -15.70 -35.16
CA GLN A 23 7.05 -16.49 -34.18
C GLN A 23 6.70 -15.68 -32.92
N LEU A 24 7.39 -14.57 -32.69
CA LEU A 24 7.20 -13.66 -31.56
C LEU A 24 7.14 -12.20 -32.02
N LEU A 25 6.17 -11.45 -31.51
CA LEU A 25 6.02 -10.02 -31.74
C LEU A 25 5.55 -9.30 -30.47
N ASP A 26 6.28 -8.26 -30.05
CA ASP A 26 5.98 -7.42 -28.89
C ASP A 26 6.05 -5.94 -29.30
N ILE A 27 4.93 -5.21 -29.22
CA ILE A 27 4.81 -3.81 -29.63
C ILE A 27 4.10 -3.02 -28.53
N ASN A 28 4.78 -2.00 -27.98
CA ASN A 28 4.20 -1.08 -27.02
C ASN A 28 4.03 0.35 -27.60
N LEU A 29 2.77 0.78 -27.74
CA LEU A 29 2.36 2.11 -28.22
C LEU A 29 1.39 2.78 -27.24
N THR A 30 1.58 2.56 -25.93
CA THR A 30 0.74 3.18 -24.89
C THR A 30 0.94 4.70 -24.87
N LYS A 31 -0.15 5.47 -24.95
CA LYS A 31 -0.14 6.96 -24.91
C LYS A 31 0.75 7.63 -25.98
N VAL A 32 0.59 7.29 -27.26
CA VAL A 32 1.16 8.13 -28.33
C VAL A 32 0.30 9.39 -28.47
N THR A 33 0.54 10.38 -27.58
CA THR A 33 -0.03 11.72 -27.71
C THR A 33 0.77 12.44 -28.80
N ILE A 34 0.16 12.76 -29.93
CA ILE A 34 0.79 13.57 -30.97
C ILE A 34 0.86 15.01 -30.46
N LEU A 35 1.85 15.32 -29.62
CA LEU A 35 2.16 16.68 -29.22
C LEU A 35 2.73 17.43 -30.43
N GLN A 36 2.16 18.59 -30.72
CA GLN A 36 2.52 19.47 -31.84
C GLN A 36 3.92 20.11 -31.75
N SER A 37 4.81 19.72 -30.83
CA SER A 37 6.15 20.33 -30.76
C SER A 37 7.27 19.31 -30.53
N GLU A 38 8.30 19.47 -31.36
CA GLU A 38 9.55 18.72 -31.37
C GLU A 38 10.36 18.99 -30.09
N THR A 39 11.11 18.06 -29.49
CA THR A 39 12.39 17.52 -29.96
C THR A 39 12.92 16.57 -28.87
N ARG A 40 13.61 15.48 -29.27
CA ARG A 40 14.26 14.42 -28.44
C ARG A 40 13.42 13.18 -28.09
N LEU A 41 13.05 12.40 -29.10
CA LEU A 41 12.86 10.94 -28.97
C LEU A 41 13.37 10.24 -30.25
N GLY A 42 13.97 9.06 -30.09
CA GLY A 42 14.84 8.37 -31.04
C GLY A 42 14.31 8.19 -32.47
N SER A 43 15.24 8.02 -33.41
CA SER A 43 15.04 7.92 -34.88
C SER A 43 14.00 6.88 -35.34
N ILE A 44 13.72 5.88 -34.50
CA ILE A 44 12.69 4.83 -34.66
C ILE A 44 11.28 5.42 -34.55
N LEU A 45 11.03 6.17 -33.47
CA LEU A 45 9.79 6.90 -33.25
C LEU A 45 9.62 7.99 -34.30
N ARG A 46 10.69 8.63 -34.77
CA ARG A 46 10.61 9.71 -35.78
C ARG A 46 10.10 9.23 -37.15
N LYS A 47 10.43 8.00 -37.56
CA LYS A 47 9.90 7.39 -38.81
C LYS A 47 8.50 6.78 -38.63
N PHE A 48 8.19 6.23 -37.45
CA PHE A 48 6.83 5.80 -37.10
C PHE A 48 5.87 6.99 -36.95
N LEU A 49 6.35 8.11 -36.40
CA LEU A 49 5.67 9.42 -36.37
C LEU A 49 5.53 10.01 -37.77
N ASN A 50 6.44 9.75 -38.72
CA ASN A 50 6.26 10.19 -40.11
C ASN A 50 5.25 9.31 -40.88
N LEU A 51 5.13 8.03 -40.55
CA LEU A 51 4.04 7.16 -41.02
C LEU A 51 2.70 7.61 -40.41
N LEU A 52 2.66 7.82 -39.10
CA LEU A 52 1.50 8.38 -38.37
C LEU A 52 1.16 9.79 -38.86
N LYS A 53 2.13 10.68 -39.17
CA LYS A 53 1.91 12.01 -39.77
C LYS A 53 1.42 11.93 -41.21
N PHE A 54 1.82 10.89 -41.96
CA PHE A 54 1.28 10.61 -43.30
C PHE A 54 -0.17 10.13 -43.23
N PHE A 55 -0.52 9.31 -42.22
CA PHE A 55 -1.89 8.82 -41.97
C PHE A 55 -2.78 9.83 -41.21
N ASN A 56 -2.21 10.79 -40.47
CA ASN A 56 -2.96 11.89 -39.84
C ASN A 56 -3.42 12.96 -40.85
N ARG A 57 -2.86 12.94 -42.08
CA ARG A 57 -3.39 13.72 -43.21
C ARG A 57 -4.55 13.02 -43.92
N SER A 58 -4.88 11.79 -43.52
CA SER A 58 -5.87 10.96 -44.19
C SER A 58 -6.46 9.95 -43.21
N ASN A 59 -7.39 10.34 -42.32
CA ASN A 59 -8.44 9.54 -41.64
C ASN A 59 -8.24 8.01 -41.42
N ILE A 60 -7.01 7.50 -41.26
CA ILE A 60 -6.70 6.07 -41.26
C ILE A 60 -6.47 5.60 -39.84
N ASN A 61 -7.27 4.63 -39.44
CA ASN A 61 -7.31 4.08 -38.10
C ASN A 61 -6.06 3.23 -37.78
N VAL A 62 -5.39 3.53 -36.64
CA VAL A 62 -4.18 2.85 -36.18
C VAL A 62 -4.43 1.34 -36.01
N GLY A 63 -5.59 0.95 -35.47
CA GLY A 63 -5.94 -0.46 -35.29
C GLY A 63 -6.01 -1.20 -36.62
N SER A 64 -6.67 -0.64 -37.63
CA SER A 64 -6.81 -1.28 -38.95
C SER A 64 -5.46 -1.41 -39.66
N SER A 65 -4.57 -0.42 -39.49
CA SER A 65 -3.22 -0.47 -40.03
C SER A 65 -2.38 -1.60 -39.42
N ILE A 66 -2.44 -1.73 -38.08
CA ILE A 66 -1.78 -2.85 -37.37
C ILE A 66 -2.40 -4.18 -37.80
N GLY A 67 -3.72 -4.27 -37.89
CA GLY A 67 -4.43 -5.45 -38.37
C GLY A 67 -3.98 -5.90 -39.76
N SER A 68 -3.83 -4.96 -40.70
CA SER A 68 -3.26 -5.25 -42.02
C SER A 68 -1.85 -5.82 -41.94
N GLY A 69 -1.00 -5.30 -41.04
CA GLY A 69 0.33 -5.84 -40.77
C GLY A 69 0.28 -7.27 -40.23
N LEU A 70 -0.53 -7.51 -39.18
CA LEU A 70 -0.73 -8.82 -38.56
C LEU A 70 -1.21 -9.87 -39.55
N SER A 71 -2.04 -9.48 -40.52
CA SER A 71 -2.55 -10.41 -41.54
C SER A 71 -1.44 -11.13 -42.34
N LYS A 72 -0.23 -10.57 -42.36
CA LYS A 72 0.96 -11.12 -43.04
C LYS A 72 1.82 -12.01 -42.13
N CYS A 73 1.59 -11.99 -40.83
CA CYS A 73 2.37 -12.68 -39.80
C CYS A 73 1.71 -14.03 -39.41
N VAL A 74 1.45 -14.88 -40.40
CA VAL A 74 0.61 -16.09 -40.25
C VAL A 74 1.21 -17.17 -39.33
N ASN A 75 2.52 -17.13 -39.07
CA ASN A 75 3.23 -18.10 -38.23
C ASN A 75 3.46 -17.60 -36.79
N LEU A 76 2.80 -16.50 -36.38
CA LEU A 76 2.92 -16.00 -35.01
C LEU A 76 2.40 -17.03 -34.00
N LEU A 77 3.22 -17.29 -32.99
CA LEU A 77 2.88 -18.08 -31.81
C LEU A 77 2.59 -17.15 -30.62
N ASN A 78 3.32 -16.04 -30.53
CA ASN A 78 3.25 -15.08 -29.43
C ASN A 78 3.04 -13.65 -29.95
N LEU A 79 1.99 -12.99 -29.46
CA LEU A 79 1.72 -11.59 -29.78
C LEU A 79 1.42 -10.78 -28.51
N LYS A 80 2.13 -9.68 -28.34
CA LYS A 80 1.85 -8.66 -27.32
C LYS A 80 1.68 -7.29 -27.99
N LEU A 81 0.53 -6.67 -27.78
CA LEU A 81 0.22 -5.35 -28.31
C LEU A 81 -0.33 -4.46 -27.19
N TYR A 82 0.38 -3.37 -26.90
CA TYR A 82 -0.04 -2.38 -25.90
C TYR A 82 -0.52 -1.12 -26.61
N LEU A 83 -1.83 -0.91 -26.65
CA LEU A 83 -2.50 0.10 -27.45
C LEU A 83 -3.49 0.96 -26.64
N ASN A 84 -3.37 0.99 -25.31
CA ASN A 84 -4.25 1.79 -24.45
C ASN A 84 -4.20 3.28 -24.81
N LYS A 85 -5.37 3.94 -24.78
CA LYS A 85 -5.53 5.41 -24.97
C LYS A 85 -5.07 5.92 -26.34
N ASN A 86 -5.45 5.25 -27.42
CA ASN A 86 -5.10 5.60 -28.81
C ASN A 86 -6.29 5.90 -29.73
N GLN A 87 -7.50 6.05 -29.19
CA GLN A 87 -8.72 6.37 -29.98
C GLN A 87 -8.97 5.39 -31.13
N ILE A 88 -8.76 4.09 -30.87
CA ILE A 88 -8.87 3.05 -31.90
C ILE A 88 -10.30 2.94 -32.45
N GLY A 89 -11.35 3.14 -31.65
CA GLY A 89 -12.73 3.03 -32.13
C GLY A 89 -13.08 1.66 -32.73
N ASP A 90 -14.26 1.57 -33.35
CA ASP A 90 -14.78 0.31 -33.89
C ASP A 90 -14.04 -0.19 -35.12
N ASP A 91 -13.84 0.65 -36.13
CA ASP A 91 -13.13 0.28 -37.37
C ASP A 91 -11.71 -0.26 -37.09
N GLY A 92 -11.06 0.33 -36.10
CA GLY A 92 -9.72 -0.03 -35.69
C GLY A 92 -9.66 -1.39 -35.02
N ALA A 93 -10.56 -1.61 -34.06
CA ALA A 93 -10.70 -2.88 -33.35
C ALA A 93 -11.14 -4.01 -34.30
N SER A 94 -12.08 -3.74 -35.21
CA SER A 94 -12.49 -4.67 -36.26
C SER A 94 -11.36 -4.99 -37.23
N GLY A 95 -10.58 -3.98 -37.63
CA GLY A 95 -9.39 -4.18 -38.45
C GLY A 95 -8.33 -5.04 -37.75
N LEU A 96 -8.09 -4.82 -36.45
CA LEU A 96 -7.24 -5.70 -35.62
C LEU A 96 -7.78 -7.14 -35.59
N GLY A 97 -9.08 -7.31 -35.36
CA GLY A 97 -9.75 -8.62 -35.36
C GLY A 97 -9.58 -9.36 -36.69
N SER A 98 -9.73 -8.65 -37.81
CA SER A 98 -9.47 -9.20 -39.15
C SER A 98 -8.01 -9.65 -39.32
N GLY A 99 -7.05 -8.88 -38.83
CA GLY A 99 -5.64 -9.26 -38.81
C GLY A 99 -5.35 -10.50 -37.96
N LEU A 100 -5.86 -10.52 -36.73
CA LEU A 100 -5.75 -11.65 -35.81
C LEU A 100 -6.35 -12.93 -36.41
N SER A 101 -7.40 -12.82 -37.21
CA SER A 101 -8.05 -13.97 -37.85
C SER A 101 -7.10 -14.79 -38.77
N LYS A 102 -5.98 -14.21 -39.20
CA LYS A 102 -4.94 -14.85 -40.00
C LYS A 102 -3.81 -15.46 -39.17
N CYS A 103 -3.71 -15.12 -37.89
CA CYS A 103 -2.69 -15.60 -36.96
C CYS A 103 -3.16 -16.87 -36.24
N THR A 104 -3.55 -17.92 -36.99
CA THR A 104 -4.24 -19.11 -36.44
C THR A 104 -3.36 -19.99 -35.56
N ASN A 105 -2.03 -19.81 -35.61
CA ASN A 105 -1.06 -20.54 -34.80
C ASN A 105 -0.79 -19.90 -33.44
N LEU A 106 -1.45 -18.78 -33.11
CA LEU A 106 -1.25 -18.09 -31.83
C LEU A 106 -1.56 -19.02 -30.65
N SER A 107 -0.57 -19.20 -29.78
CA SER A 107 -0.71 -19.84 -28.47
C SER A 107 -0.82 -18.81 -27.34
N ASN A 108 -0.22 -17.63 -27.52
CA ASN A 108 -0.19 -16.57 -26.51
C ASN A 108 -0.57 -15.21 -27.12
N LEU A 109 -1.58 -14.57 -26.55
CA LEU A 109 -2.01 -13.23 -26.95
C LEU A 109 -2.14 -12.32 -25.73
N THR A 110 -1.46 -11.18 -25.77
CA THR A 110 -1.72 -10.03 -24.91
C THR A 110 -2.12 -8.85 -25.78
N LEU A 111 -3.29 -8.29 -25.52
CA LEU A 111 -3.82 -7.15 -26.26
C LEU A 111 -4.41 -6.13 -25.27
N GLU A 112 -3.76 -4.99 -25.13
CA GLU A 112 -4.24 -3.91 -24.26
C GLU A 112 -4.87 -2.78 -25.08
N LEU A 113 -6.18 -2.65 -24.97
CA LEU A 113 -7.04 -1.74 -25.72
C LEU A 113 -7.92 -0.88 -24.80
N GLY A 114 -7.55 -0.72 -23.53
CA GLY A 114 -8.26 0.12 -22.57
C GLY A 114 -8.36 1.58 -23.01
N SER A 115 -9.49 2.22 -22.72
CA SER A 115 -9.76 3.63 -23.01
C SER A 115 -9.61 3.99 -24.51
N ASN A 116 -10.22 3.25 -25.42
CA ASN A 116 -10.09 3.44 -26.88
C ASN A 116 -11.39 3.77 -27.62
N GLN A 117 -12.50 3.98 -26.91
CA GLN A 117 -13.82 4.24 -27.50
C GLN A 117 -14.30 3.10 -28.42
N ILE A 118 -13.91 1.87 -28.12
CA ILE A 118 -14.38 0.67 -28.83
C ILE A 118 -15.83 0.42 -28.43
N GLY A 119 -16.73 0.37 -29.40
CA GLY A 119 -18.15 0.08 -29.27
C GLY A 119 -18.49 -1.39 -29.58
N VAL A 120 -19.73 -1.60 -29.98
CA VAL A 120 -20.31 -2.93 -30.25
C VAL A 120 -19.63 -3.62 -31.44
N GLU A 121 -19.42 -2.89 -32.55
CA GLU A 121 -18.89 -3.48 -33.77
C GLU A 121 -17.43 -3.86 -33.62
N GLY A 122 -16.62 -3.00 -33.00
CA GLY A 122 -15.21 -3.25 -32.76
C GLY A 122 -14.97 -4.44 -31.83
N ALA A 123 -15.76 -4.54 -30.76
CA ALA A 123 -15.71 -5.70 -29.85
C ALA A 123 -16.11 -7.00 -30.57
N SER A 124 -17.13 -6.95 -31.41
CA SER A 124 -17.56 -8.10 -32.22
C SER A 124 -16.52 -8.50 -33.26
N GLY A 125 -15.87 -7.53 -33.90
CA GLY A 125 -14.76 -7.74 -34.83
C GLY A 125 -13.56 -8.40 -34.16
N LEU A 126 -13.19 -7.96 -32.95
CA LEU A 126 -12.18 -8.63 -32.13
C LEU A 126 -12.60 -10.06 -31.76
N GLY A 127 -13.86 -10.26 -31.36
CA GLY A 127 -14.43 -11.58 -31.11
C GLY A 127 -14.32 -12.53 -32.31
N PHE A 128 -14.62 -12.04 -33.51
CA PHE A 128 -14.42 -12.79 -34.75
C PHE A 128 -12.96 -13.18 -34.96
N GLY A 129 -12.01 -12.27 -34.75
CA GLY A 129 -10.58 -12.55 -34.84
C GLY A 129 -10.14 -13.65 -33.87
N LEU A 130 -10.54 -13.53 -32.60
CA LEU A 130 -10.26 -14.52 -31.56
C LEU A 130 -10.86 -15.89 -31.91
N SER A 131 -12.02 -15.93 -32.55
CA SER A 131 -12.67 -17.20 -32.94
C SER A 131 -11.83 -18.08 -33.87
N LYS A 132 -10.82 -17.49 -34.54
CA LYS A 132 -9.88 -18.21 -35.42
C LYS A 132 -8.57 -18.59 -34.71
N CYS A 133 -8.30 -18.03 -33.54
CA CYS A 133 -7.11 -18.30 -32.74
C CYS A 133 -7.35 -19.48 -31.79
N THR A 134 -7.78 -20.63 -32.32
CA THR A 134 -8.24 -21.79 -31.51
C THR A 134 -7.14 -22.50 -30.73
N ASN A 135 -5.87 -22.22 -31.06
CA ASN A 135 -4.69 -22.77 -30.38
C ASN A 135 -4.27 -21.96 -29.14
N LEU A 136 -4.98 -20.88 -28.80
CA LEU A 136 -4.66 -20.06 -27.64
C LEU A 136 -4.73 -20.88 -26.35
N SER A 137 -3.60 -20.90 -25.64
CA SER A 137 -3.49 -21.41 -24.27
C SER A 137 -3.47 -20.26 -23.25
N ASN A 138 -2.98 -19.08 -23.66
CA ASN A 138 -2.94 -17.89 -22.82
C ASN A 138 -3.55 -16.68 -23.56
N LEU A 139 -4.53 -16.04 -22.92
CA LEU A 139 -5.12 -14.80 -23.40
C LEU A 139 -5.17 -13.76 -22.29
N SER A 140 -4.60 -12.59 -22.55
CA SER A 140 -4.79 -11.37 -21.77
C SER A 140 -5.36 -10.29 -22.67
N LEU A 141 -6.54 -9.78 -22.33
CA LEU A 141 -7.24 -8.77 -23.11
C LEU A 141 -7.73 -7.65 -22.18
N ASP A 142 -7.18 -6.46 -22.35
CA ASP A 142 -7.69 -5.27 -21.68
C ASP A 142 -8.59 -4.48 -22.64
N LEU A 143 -9.84 -4.37 -22.28
CA LEU A 143 -10.87 -3.59 -22.97
C LEU A 143 -11.58 -2.64 -22.00
N SER A 144 -10.99 -2.35 -20.84
CA SER A 144 -11.59 -1.49 -19.82
C SER A 144 -11.84 -0.07 -20.33
N GLN A 145 -12.87 0.59 -19.80
CA GLN A 145 -13.23 1.98 -20.17
C GLN A 145 -13.51 2.17 -21.67
N ASN A 146 -14.29 1.27 -22.26
CA ASN A 146 -14.79 1.37 -23.63
C ASN A 146 -16.33 1.42 -23.62
N GLN A 147 -16.98 1.23 -24.76
CA GLN A 147 -18.44 1.33 -24.94
C GLN A 147 -19.01 0.02 -25.53
N ILE A 148 -18.46 -1.12 -25.09
CA ILE A 148 -18.72 -2.43 -25.70
C ILE A 148 -20.21 -2.81 -25.69
N GLY A 149 -20.92 -2.48 -24.62
CA GLY A 149 -22.33 -2.79 -24.48
C GLY A 149 -22.64 -4.30 -24.42
N VAL A 150 -23.92 -4.62 -24.45
CA VAL A 150 -24.43 -6.00 -24.38
C VAL A 150 -24.02 -6.82 -25.60
N GLU A 151 -24.28 -6.30 -26.80
CA GLU A 151 -24.07 -7.01 -28.07
C GLU A 151 -22.58 -7.20 -28.39
N GLY A 152 -21.75 -6.18 -28.11
CA GLY A 152 -20.31 -6.29 -28.26
C GLY A 152 -19.72 -7.33 -27.31
N ALA A 153 -20.26 -7.43 -26.08
CA ALA A 153 -19.88 -8.49 -25.16
C ALA A 153 -20.25 -9.86 -25.72
N SER A 154 -21.47 -10.05 -26.26
CA SER A 154 -21.86 -11.30 -26.92
C SER A 154 -20.95 -11.66 -28.09
N GLY A 155 -20.57 -10.69 -28.93
CA GLY A 155 -19.62 -10.89 -30.02
C GLY A 155 -18.23 -11.32 -29.54
N LEU A 156 -17.71 -10.69 -28.49
CA LEU A 156 -16.45 -11.08 -27.87
C LEU A 156 -16.52 -12.51 -27.29
N CYS A 157 -17.63 -12.85 -26.64
CA CYS A 157 -17.86 -14.16 -26.03
C CYS A 157 -17.97 -15.28 -27.05
N PHE A 158 -18.54 -15.00 -28.23
CA PHE A 158 -18.53 -15.93 -29.35
C PHE A 158 -17.09 -16.32 -29.71
N GLY A 159 -16.17 -15.35 -29.76
CA GLY A 159 -14.74 -15.59 -29.96
C GLY A 159 -14.13 -16.48 -28.89
N LEU A 160 -14.30 -16.08 -27.61
CA LEU A 160 -13.79 -16.84 -26.46
C LEU A 160 -14.29 -18.29 -26.45
N SER A 161 -15.54 -18.54 -26.86
CA SER A 161 -16.13 -19.89 -26.90
C SER A 161 -15.41 -20.87 -27.82
N LYS A 162 -14.59 -20.37 -28.76
CA LYS A 162 -13.77 -21.17 -29.68
C LYS A 162 -12.36 -21.41 -29.17
N CYS A 163 -11.90 -20.66 -28.18
CA CYS A 163 -10.57 -20.80 -27.58
C CYS A 163 -10.58 -21.87 -26.47
N THR A 164 -10.98 -23.10 -26.80
CA THR A 164 -11.22 -24.19 -25.82
C THR A 164 -9.94 -24.71 -25.16
N ASN A 165 -8.77 -24.38 -25.71
CA ASN A 165 -7.46 -24.76 -25.19
C ASN A 165 -6.91 -23.79 -24.12
N LEU A 166 -7.67 -22.74 -23.77
CA LEU A 166 -7.23 -21.77 -22.77
C LEU A 166 -7.04 -22.44 -21.41
N SER A 167 -5.82 -22.29 -20.88
CA SER A 167 -5.47 -22.61 -19.49
C SER A 167 -5.37 -21.35 -18.63
N ASN A 168 -5.03 -20.21 -19.24
CA ASN A 168 -4.96 -18.91 -18.57
C ASN A 168 -5.77 -17.85 -19.33
N LEU A 169 -6.72 -17.22 -18.64
CA LEU A 169 -7.50 -16.11 -19.19
C LEU A 169 -7.47 -14.92 -18.22
N THR A 170 -7.07 -13.76 -18.73
CA THR A 170 -7.18 -12.46 -18.07
C THR A 170 -8.00 -11.53 -18.95
N LEU A 171 -9.08 -11.00 -18.42
CA LEU A 171 -10.00 -10.14 -19.16
C LEU A 171 -10.38 -8.91 -18.34
N TYR A 172 -9.99 -7.72 -18.81
CA TYR A 172 -10.38 -6.45 -18.21
C TYR A 172 -11.51 -5.82 -19.01
N LEU A 173 -12.67 -5.72 -18.39
CA LEU A 173 -13.91 -5.24 -18.99
C LEU A 173 -14.63 -4.22 -18.11
N SER A 174 -14.01 -3.71 -17.05
CA SER A 174 -14.60 -2.67 -16.19
C SER A 174 -15.03 -1.44 -17.00
N PHE A 175 -16.15 -0.82 -16.63
CA PHE A 175 -16.71 0.37 -17.29
C PHE A 175 -17.02 0.18 -18.79
N ASN A 176 -17.87 -0.79 -19.14
CA ASN A 176 -18.24 -1.09 -20.53
C ASN A 176 -19.74 -1.25 -20.79
N GLN A 177 -20.60 -1.03 -19.79
CA GLN A 177 -22.07 -1.15 -19.93
C GLN A 177 -22.50 -2.54 -20.44
N ILE A 178 -21.80 -3.61 -20.01
CA ILE A 178 -22.04 -4.98 -20.47
C ILE A 178 -23.46 -5.46 -20.13
N GLY A 179 -24.01 -5.01 -19.01
CA GLY A 179 -25.34 -5.39 -18.55
C GLY A 179 -25.49 -6.88 -18.23
N GLU A 180 -26.71 -7.26 -17.90
CA GLU A 180 -27.09 -8.63 -17.53
C GLU A 180 -26.90 -9.66 -18.65
N LYS A 181 -27.46 -9.40 -19.83
CA LYS A 181 -27.36 -10.30 -21.00
C LYS A 181 -25.92 -10.46 -21.51
N GLY A 182 -25.12 -9.40 -21.42
CA GLY A 182 -23.70 -9.46 -21.76
C GLY A 182 -22.93 -10.34 -20.77
N ALA A 183 -23.24 -10.26 -19.47
CA ALA A 183 -22.66 -11.13 -18.46
C ALA A 183 -23.10 -12.61 -18.62
N GLN A 184 -24.37 -12.87 -18.98
CA GLN A 184 -24.81 -14.23 -19.35
C GLN A 184 -24.05 -14.77 -20.56
N SER A 185 -23.81 -13.93 -21.57
CA SER A 185 -23.01 -14.29 -22.74
C SER A 185 -21.56 -14.63 -22.35
N LEU A 186 -20.96 -13.86 -21.43
CA LEU A 186 -19.64 -14.16 -20.85
C LEU A 186 -19.64 -15.51 -20.14
N GLY A 187 -20.66 -15.80 -19.33
CA GLY A 187 -20.82 -17.11 -18.70
C GLY A 187 -20.89 -18.25 -19.72
N SER A 188 -21.66 -18.08 -20.79
CA SER A 188 -21.77 -19.05 -21.88
C SER A 188 -20.44 -19.27 -22.60
N GLY A 189 -19.69 -18.21 -22.90
CA GLY A 189 -18.35 -18.30 -23.51
C GLY A 189 -17.34 -19.03 -22.61
N LEU A 190 -17.27 -18.64 -21.32
CA LEU A 190 -16.41 -19.27 -20.33
C LEU A 190 -16.74 -20.75 -20.13
N SER A 191 -18.01 -21.15 -20.26
CA SER A 191 -18.43 -22.55 -20.13
C SER A 191 -17.77 -23.51 -21.13
N LYS A 192 -17.20 -22.97 -22.23
CA LYS A 192 -16.45 -23.74 -23.25
C LYS A 192 -14.95 -23.81 -22.97
N CYS A 193 -14.44 -22.96 -22.08
CA CYS A 193 -13.03 -22.90 -21.70
C CYS A 193 -12.76 -23.83 -20.51
N THR A 194 -13.11 -25.11 -20.62
CA THR A 194 -13.10 -26.07 -19.49
C THR A 194 -11.69 -26.43 -18.99
N ASN A 195 -10.65 -26.09 -19.76
CA ASN A 195 -9.24 -26.31 -19.39
C ASN A 195 -8.63 -25.18 -18.54
N LEU A 196 -9.41 -24.14 -18.21
CA LEU A 196 -8.93 -23.03 -17.40
C LEU A 196 -8.46 -23.50 -16.03
N SER A 197 -7.20 -23.20 -15.73
CA SER A 197 -6.60 -23.35 -14.39
C SER A 197 -6.43 -22.00 -13.69
N ASN A 198 -6.34 -20.91 -14.45
CA ASN A 198 -6.27 -19.54 -13.95
C ASN A 198 -7.27 -18.64 -14.71
N LEU A 199 -8.13 -17.95 -13.96
CA LEU A 199 -9.04 -16.96 -14.50
C LEU A 199 -8.96 -15.66 -13.71
N THR A 200 -8.77 -14.55 -14.42
CA THR A 200 -8.86 -13.20 -13.90
C THR A 200 -9.87 -12.41 -14.73
N LEU A 201 -10.93 -11.91 -14.09
CA LEU A 201 -12.03 -11.22 -14.75
C LEU A 201 -12.40 -9.95 -14.01
N PHE A 202 -12.21 -8.80 -14.67
CA PHE A 202 -12.58 -7.48 -14.15
C PHE A 202 -13.82 -6.94 -14.83
N LEU A 203 -14.89 -6.76 -14.06
CA LEU A 203 -16.22 -6.37 -14.51
C LEU A 203 -16.84 -5.27 -13.63
N THR A 204 -16.03 -4.51 -12.90
CA THR A 204 -16.49 -3.40 -12.05
C THR A 204 -17.29 -2.38 -12.87
N SER A 205 -18.40 -1.89 -12.31
CA SER A 205 -19.24 -0.84 -12.92
C SER A 205 -19.72 -1.17 -14.34
N ASN A 206 -20.44 -2.29 -14.49
CA ASN A 206 -20.98 -2.75 -15.77
C ASN A 206 -22.50 -2.93 -15.79
N GLN A 207 -23.21 -2.50 -14.74
CA GLN A 207 -24.67 -2.66 -14.61
C GLN A 207 -25.12 -4.14 -14.69
N ILE A 208 -24.29 -5.05 -14.16
CA ILE A 208 -24.60 -6.48 -14.14
C ILE A 208 -25.68 -6.74 -13.08
N GLY A 209 -26.82 -7.27 -13.52
CA GLY A 209 -27.95 -7.69 -12.68
C GLY A 209 -27.81 -9.11 -12.13
N ALA A 210 -28.87 -9.58 -11.47
CA ALA A 210 -28.92 -10.88 -10.80
C ALA A 210 -28.83 -12.08 -11.74
N GLU A 211 -29.55 -12.08 -12.87
CA GLU A 211 -29.46 -13.16 -13.85
C GLU A 211 -28.10 -13.12 -14.57
N GLY A 212 -27.52 -11.92 -14.74
CA GLY A 212 -26.19 -11.71 -15.29
C GLY A 212 -25.11 -12.41 -14.46
N ALA A 213 -25.12 -12.16 -13.15
CA ALA A 213 -24.23 -12.82 -12.20
C ALA A 213 -24.49 -14.32 -12.09
N SER A 214 -25.75 -14.75 -12.11
CA SER A 214 -26.11 -16.18 -12.14
C SER A 214 -25.63 -16.88 -13.41
N GLY A 215 -25.71 -16.20 -14.56
CA GLY A 215 -25.17 -16.67 -15.83
C GLY A 215 -23.65 -16.85 -15.79
N LEU A 216 -22.93 -15.89 -15.20
CA LEU A 216 -21.50 -16.02 -14.93
C LEU A 216 -21.22 -17.22 -14.00
N GLY A 217 -21.98 -17.38 -12.92
CA GLY A 217 -21.88 -18.53 -12.01
C GLY A 217 -22.07 -19.86 -12.74
N SER A 218 -23.08 -19.96 -13.61
CA SER A 218 -23.33 -21.14 -14.45
C SER A 218 -22.14 -21.44 -15.38
N GLY A 219 -21.51 -20.42 -15.97
CA GLY A 219 -20.30 -20.56 -16.77
C GLY A 219 -19.11 -21.08 -15.97
N LEU A 220 -18.84 -20.45 -14.81
CA LEU A 220 -17.78 -20.86 -13.88
C LEU A 220 -17.96 -22.31 -13.41
N SER A 221 -19.22 -22.78 -13.28
CA SER A 221 -19.52 -24.15 -12.86
C SER A 221 -18.94 -25.23 -13.80
N LYS A 222 -18.59 -24.87 -15.04
CA LYS A 222 -17.95 -25.76 -16.03
C LYS A 222 -16.42 -25.66 -16.03
N CYS A 223 -15.85 -24.64 -15.38
CA CYS A 223 -14.41 -24.43 -15.28
C CYS A 223 -13.84 -25.17 -14.05
N THR A 224 -14.07 -26.48 -13.96
CA THR A 224 -13.80 -27.28 -12.75
C THR A 224 -12.30 -27.46 -12.44
N ASN A 225 -11.43 -27.14 -13.41
CA ASN A 225 -9.97 -27.20 -13.26
C ASN A 225 -9.37 -25.91 -12.65
N LEU A 226 -10.20 -24.90 -12.33
CA LEU A 226 -9.72 -23.66 -11.74
C LEU A 226 -9.03 -23.91 -10.40
N SER A 227 -7.77 -23.46 -10.34
CA SER A 227 -6.96 -23.42 -9.12
C SER A 227 -6.84 -21.99 -8.59
N ASN A 228 -6.85 -21.00 -9.48
CA ASN A 228 -6.78 -19.58 -9.15
C ASN A 228 -7.91 -18.81 -9.85
N LEU A 229 -8.69 -18.08 -9.06
CA LEU A 229 -9.76 -17.22 -9.57
C LEU A 229 -9.68 -15.83 -8.95
N ILE A 230 -9.62 -14.81 -9.81
CA ILE A 230 -9.82 -13.40 -9.45
C ILE A 230 -11.07 -12.92 -10.18
N LEU A 231 -12.11 -12.55 -9.44
CA LEU A 231 -13.38 -12.07 -9.96
C LEU A 231 -13.75 -10.74 -9.32
N GLU A 232 -13.82 -9.68 -10.12
CA GLU A 232 -13.98 -8.31 -9.67
C GLU A 232 -15.28 -7.75 -10.25
N LEU A 233 -16.29 -7.68 -9.41
CA LEU A 233 -17.68 -7.39 -9.76
C LEU A 233 -18.25 -6.22 -8.95
N GLY A 234 -17.39 -5.41 -8.31
CA GLY A 234 -17.81 -4.27 -7.51
C GLY A 234 -18.67 -3.24 -8.27
N SER A 235 -19.52 -2.51 -7.54
CA SER A 235 -20.41 -1.46 -8.07
C SER A 235 -21.29 -1.94 -9.24
N ASN A 236 -22.00 -3.07 -9.04
CA ASN A 236 -23.01 -3.60 -9.96
C ASN A 236 -24.36 -3.74 -9.23
N GLN A 237 -25.32 -4.48 -9.80
CA GLN A 237 -26.68 -4.67 -9.29
C GLN A 237 -26.98 -6.16 -9.09
N ILE A 238 -26.00 -6.91 -8.58
CA ILE A 238 -26.02 -8.38 -8.53
C ILE A 238 -27.18 -8.91 -7.67
N GLY A 239 -27.50 -8.24 -6.57
CA GLY A 239 -28.61 -8.64 -5.71
C GLY A 239 -28.42 -10.01 -5.02
N VAL A 240 -29.49 -10.47 -4.38
CA VAL A 240 -29.54 -11.71 -3.60
C VAL A 240 -29.38 -12.96 -4.48
N GLU A 241 -30.16 -13.04 -5.56
CA GLU A 241 -30.18 -14.20 -6.44
C GLU A 241 -28.86 -14.34 -7.22
N GLY A 242 -28.32 -13.23 -7.71
CA GLY A 242 -27.04 -13.22 -8.43
C GLY A 242 -25.88 -13.66 -7.56
N ALA A 243 -25.83 -13.23 -6.30
CA ALA A 243 -24.83 -13.69 -5.34
C ALA A 243 -24.95 -15.20 -5.05
N SER A 244 -26.18 -15.70 -4.90
CA SER A 244 -26.44 -17.13 -4.72
C SER A 244 -26.05 -17.95 -5.96
N GLY A 245 -26.32 -17.43 -7.16
CA GLY A 245 -25.91 -18.04 -8.43
C GLY A 245 -24.39 -18.09 -8.60
N LEU A 246 -23.67 -17.04 -8.19
CA LEU A 246 -22.21 -17.05 -8.11
C LEU A 246 -21.71 -18.10 -7.10
N GLY A 247 -22.33 -18.16 -5.91
CA GLY A 247 -22.04 -19.18 -4.90
C GLY A 247 -22.19 -20.60 -5.46
N PHE A 248 -23.29 -20.87 -6.17
CA PHE A 248 -23.50 -22.15 -6.84
C PHE A 248 -22.40 -22.46 -7.87
N GLY A 249 -22.00 -21.49 -8.69
CA GLY A 249 -20.90 -21.66 -9.65
C GLY A 249 -19.57 -22.02 -8.98
N LEU A 250 -19.21 -21.26 -7.95
CA LEU A 250 -18.01 -21.50 -7.15
C LEU A 250 -18.03 -22.87 -6.48
N SER A 251 -19.21 -23.38 -6.10
CA SER A 251 -19.33 -24.71 -5.46
C SER A 251 -18.84 -25.87 -6.32
N LYS A 252 -18.71 -25.67 -7.65
CA LYS A 252 -18.18 -26.66 -8.60
C LYS A 252 -16.69 -26.48 -8.88
N CYS A 253 -16.10 -25.36 -8.46
CA CYS A 253 -14.67 -25.07 -8.62
C CYS A 253 -13.87 -25.63 -7.44
N THR A 254 -14.00 -26.93 -7.17
CA THR A 254 -13.47 -27.58 -5.94
C THR A 254 -11.94 -27.63 -5.87
N ASN A 255 -11.25 -27.38 -6.99
CA ASN A 255 -9.79 -27.33 -7.07
C ASN A 255 -9.21 -25.94 -6.72
N LEU A 256 -10.05 -24.96 -6.40
CA LEU A 256 -9.58 -23.63 -6.02
C LEU A 256 -8.70 -23.68 -4.78
N THR A 257 -7.48 -23.18 -4.92
CA THR A 257 -6.54 -22.93 -3.82
C THR A 257 -6.43 -21.44 -3.52
N ASN A 258 -6.63 -20.58 -4.52
CA ASN A 258 -6.67 -19.13 -4.37
C ASN A 258 -7.95 -18.53 -4.96
N LEU A 259 -8.69 -17.78 -4.15
CA LEU A 259 -9.87 -17.04 -4.59
C LEU A 259 -9.78 -15.59 -4.12
N LYS A 260 -9.93 -14.67 -5.07
CA LYS A 260 -10.19 -13.27 -4.82
C LYS A 260 -11.52 -12.88 -5.44
N LEU A 261 -12.48 -12.51 -4.60
CA LEU A 261 -13.82 -12.15 -5.00
C LEU A 261 -14.16 -10.77 -4.46
N ARG A 262 -14.29 -9.78 -5.34
CA ARG A 262 -14.69 -8.42 -4.96
C ARG A 262 -16.09 -8.13 -5.46
N LEU A 263 -17.01 -7.98 -4.51
CA LEU A 263 -18.44 -7.76 -4.73
C LEU A 263 -18.95 -6.53 -3.96
N PHE A 264 -18.09 -5.57 -3.62
CA PHE A 264 -18.53 -4.36 -2.91
C PHE A 264 -19.64 -3.60 -3.67
N GLN A 265 -20.58 -2.97 -2.96
CA GLN A 265 -21.70 -2.22 -3.53
C GLN A 265 -22.52 -3.01 -4.57
N ASN A 266 -23.18 -4.09 -4.15
CA ASN A 266 -23.94 -4.99 -5.04
C ASN A 266 -25.33 -5.41 -4.52
N GLN A 267 -25.77 -4.88 -3.38
CA GLN A 267 -27.08 -5.20 -2.81
C GLN A 267 -27.26 -6.71 -2.53
N ILE A 268 -26.19 -7.41 -2.17
CA ILE A 268 -26.19 -8.88 -1.98
C ILE A 268 -27.20 -9.34 -0.92
N GLY A 269 -27.36 -8.56 0.16
CA GLY A 269 -28.30 -8.87 1.23
C GLY A 269 -27.93 -10.10 2.07
N VAL A 270 -28.81 -10.42 3.02
CA VAL A 270 -28.67 -11.52 3.98
C VAL A 270 -28.56 -12.89 3.29
N GLU A 271 -29.55 -13.22 2.45
CA GLU A 271 -29.62 -14.55 1.81
C GLU A 271 -28.54 -14.72 0.74
N GLY A 272 -28.14 -13.64 0.05
CA GLY A 272 -27.07 -13.70 -0.93
C GLY A 272 -25.71 -14.00 -0.28
N ALA A 273 -25.44 -13.42 0.90
CA ALA A 273 -24.24 -13.72 1.67
C ALA A 273 -24.22 -15.18 2.18
N SER A 274 -25.37 -15.68 2.65
CA SER A 274 -25.55 -17.09 3.02
C SER A 274 -25.37 -18.03 1.82
N GLY A 275 -25.89 -17.67 0.65
CA GLY A 275 -25.73 -18.40 -0.61
C GLY A 275 -24.27 -18.47 -1.05
N LEU A 276 -23.53 -17.35 -0.96
CA LEU A 276 -22.09 -17.32 -1.19
C LEU A 276 -21.34 -18.23 -0.20
N GLY A 277 -21.67 -18.16 1.10
CA GLY A 277 -21.10 -19.03 2.12
C GLY A 277 -21.33 -20.52 1.82
N SER A 278 -22.55 -20.89 1.45
CA SER A 278 -22.90 -22.25 1.04
C SER A 278 -22.07 -22.73 -0.15
N GLY A 279 -21.85 -21.87 -1.15
CA GLY A 279 -20.98 -22.15 -2.29
C GLY A 279 -19.52 -22.38 -1.90
N LEU A 280 -18.96 -21.44 -1.13
CA LEU A 280 -17.57 -21.50 -0.64
C LEU A 280 -17.33 -22.73 0.24
N SER A 281 -18.34 -23.25 0.93
CA SER A 281 -18.22 -24.45 1.75
C SER A 281 -17.75 -25.70 0.98
N LYS A 282 -17.88 -25.70 -0.36
CA LYS A 282 -17.41 -26.78 -1.25
C LYS A 282 -15.98 -26.57 -1.76
N CYS A 283 -15.41 -25.38 -1.58
CA CYS A 283 -14.04 -25.06 -1.96
C CYS A 283 -13.05 -25.48 -0.86
N THR A 284 -13.03 -26.77 -0.50
CA THR A 284 -12.28 -27.26 0.67
C THR A 284 -10.76 -27.16 0.53
N ASN A 285 -10.25 -27.06 -0.71
CA ASN A 285 -8.83 -26.87 -1.01
C ASN A 285 -8.35 -25.42 -0.90
N LEU A 286 -9.26 -24.48 -0.62
CA LEU A 286 -8.96 -23.06 -0.59
C LEU A 286 -7.99 -22.76 0.56
N SER A 287 -6.79 -22.28 0.22
CA SER A 287 -5.76 -21.89 1.19
C SER A 287 -5.65 -20.38 1.34
N ASN A 288 -6.02 -19.61 0.31
CA ASN A 288 -6.04 -18.15 0.30
C ASN A 288 -7.39 -17.62 -0.19
N LEU A 289 -8.07 -16.86 0.67
CA LEU A 289 -9.32 -16.18 0.33
C LEU A 289 -9.22 -14.68 0.59
N THR A 290 -9.49 -13.89 -0.43
CA THR A 290 -9.80 -12.46 -0.32
C THR A 290 -11.23 -12.22 -0.74
N LEU A 291 -12.08 -11.79 0.18
CA LEU A 291 -13.51 -11.60 -0.06
C LEU A 291 -13.90 -10.17 0.34
N PHE A 292 -14.21 -9.32 -0.64
CA PHE A 292 -14.63 -7.94 -0.40
C PHE A 292 -16.13 -7.81 -0.64
N LEU A 293 -16.86 -7.55 0.43
CA LEU A 293 -18.32 -7.51 0.48
C LEU A 293 -18.83 -6.18 1.04
N SER A 294 -18.00 -5.15 1.12
CA SER A 294 -18.39 -3.85 1.68
C SER A 294 -19.64 -3.25 1.01
N PHE A 295 -20.48 -2.59 1.80
CA PHE A 295 -21.76 -2.01 1.38
C PHE A 295 -22.74 -2.97 0.70
N ASN A 296 -23.08 -4.08 1.37
CA ASN A 296 -23.98 -5.09 0.83
C ASN A 296 -25.15 -5.51 1.74
N GLN A 297 -25.41 -4.79 2.83
CA GLN A 297 -26.58 -5.05 3.69
C GLN A 297 -26.68 -6.52 4.15
N ILE A 298 -25.55 -7.10 4.56
CA ILE A 298 -25.42 -8.53 4.89
C ILE A 298 -26.15 -8.87 6.19
N GLY A 299 -26.10 -7.99 7.19
CA GLY A 299 -26.73 -8.21 8.49
C GLY A 299 -26.19 -9.43 9.25
N ASP A 300 -26.76 -9.70 10.42
CA ASP A 300 -26.26 -10.73 11.33
C ASP A 300 -26.38 -12.16 10.80
N LYS A 301 -27.54 -12.47 10.22
CA LYS A 301 -27.82 -13.79 9.65
C LYS A 301 -26.92 -14.07 8.45
N GLY A 302 -26.67 -13.06 7.61
CA GLY A 302 -25.80 -13.21 6.44
C GLY A 302 -24.34 -13.41 6.84
N ALA A 303 -23.86 -12.69 7.85
CA ALA A 303 -22.53 -12.87 8.40
C ALA A 303 -22.33 -14.27 9.01
N SER A 304 -23.34 -14.76 9.74
CA SER A 304 -23.35 -16.11 10.30
C SER A 304 -23.40 -17.20 9.21
N GLY A 305 -24.21 -17.00 8.17
CA GLY A 305 -24.30 -17.90 7.02
C GLY A 305 -22.97 -17.97 6.23
N LEU A 306 -22.36 -16.81 5.98
CA LEU A 306 -21.04 -16.71 5.37
C LEU A 306 -19.98 -17.42 6.23
N GLY A 307 -19.94 -17.11 7.53
CA GLY A 307 -19.03 -17.75 8.48
C GLY A 307 -19.17 -19.27 8.49
N SER A 308 -20.39 -19.78 8.55
CA SER A 308 -20.69 -21.22 8.51
C SER A 308 -20.08 -21.89 7.27
N GLY A 309 -20.19 -21.24 6.11
CA GLY A 309 -19.55 -21.68 4.87
C GLY A 309 -18.02 -21.70 4.95
N LEU A 310 -17.42 -20.59 5.40
CA LEU A 310 -15.97 -20.45 5.55
C LEU A 310 -15.38 -21.48 6.50
N SER A 311 -16.12 -21.87 7.56
CA SER A 311 -15.68 -22.90 8.51
C SER A 311 -15.46 -24.28 7.89
N LYS A 312 -15.96 -24.51 6.67
CA LYS A 312 -15.74 -25.75 5.90
C LYS A 312 -14.54 -25.69 4.97
N CYS A 313 -13.93 -24.51 4.80
CA CYS A 313 -12.67 -24.35 4.07
C CYS A 313 -11.50 -24.75 4.98
N THR A 314 -11.33 -26.05 5.23
CA THR A 314 -10.41 -26.56 6.27
C THR A 314 -8.93 -26.27 5.99
N ASN A 315 -8.55 -26.04 4.74
CA ASN A 315 -7.19 -25.69 4.33
C ASN A 315 -6.92 -24.17 4.34
N LEU A 316 -7.92 -23.36 4.71
CA LEU A 316 -7.82 -21.90 4.66
C LEU A 316 -6.78 -21.41 5.65
N SER A 317 -5.70 -20.83 5.13
CA SER A 317 -4.56 -20.32 5.90
C SER A 317 -4.50 -18.80 5.94
N ASN A 318 -4.97 -18.15 4.89
CA ASN A 318 -5.00 -16.70 4.74
C ASN A 318 -6.42 -16.26 4.38
N LEU A 319 -7.04 -15.48 5.25
CA LEU A 319 -8.35 -14.87 5.02
C LEU A 319 -8.24 -13.35 5.12
N THR A 320 -8.56 -12.67 4.03
CA THR A 320 -8.90 -11.24 4.05
C THR A 320 -10.39 -11.08 3.79
N LEU A 321 -11.10 -10.51 4.74
CA LEU A 321 -12.54 -10.32 4.69
C LEU A 321 -12.85 -8.83 4.89
N ASP A 322 -13.43 -8.19 3.86
CA ASP A 322 -13.93 -6.83 3.96
C ASP A 322 -15.45 -6.84 4.04
N LEU A 323 -15.95 -6.46 5.22
CA LEU A 323 -17.35 -6.35 5.60
C LEU A 323 -17.71 -4.91 6.01
N TRP A 324 -16.97 -3.91 5.49
CA TRP A 324 -17.23 -2.50 5.78
C TRP A 324 -18.66 -2.08 5.40
N GLY A 325 -19.40 -1.42 6.30
CA GLY A 325 -20.72 -0.91 5.94
C GLY A 325 -21.76 -1.99 5.61
N THR A 326 -21.69 -3.16 6.24
CA THR A 326 -22.55 -4.32 5.90
C THR A 326 -23.73 -4.54 6.86
N GLN A 327 -23.93 -3.62 7.82
CA GLN A 327 -25.01 -3.64 8.81
C GLN A 327 -24.95 -4.86 9.75
N ILE A 328 -23.76 -5.40 9.98
CA ILE A 328 -23.55 -6.48 10.95
C ILE A 328 -23.66 -5.89 12.36
N GLY A 329 -24.35 -6.58 13.25
CA GLY A 329 -24.44 -6.32 14.67
C GLY A 329 -23.62 -7.31 15.50
N ILE A 330 -23.89 -7.33 16.81
CA ILE A 330 -23.18 -8.17 17.79
C ILE A 330 -23.37 -9.66 17.49
N ASP A 331 -24.60 -10.08 17.16
CA ASP A 331 -24.93 -11.48 16.91
C ASP A 331 -24.23 -12.00 15.65
N GLY A 332 -24.16 -11.20 14.60
CA GLY A 332 -23.46 -11.54 13.36
C GLY A 332 -21.95 -11.61 13.55
N ALA A 333 -21.37 -10.67 14.30
CA ALA A 333 -19.97 -10.71 14.69
C ALA A 333 -19.65 -11.99 15.48
N SER A 334 -20.50 -12.34 16.45
CA SER A 334 -20.36 -13.56 17.27
C SER A 334 -20.52 -14.84 16.45
N GLY A 335 -21.48 -14.87 15.52
CA GLY A 335 -21.68 -15.97 14.59
C GLY A 335 -20.46 -16.18 13.69
N LEU A 336 -19.98 -15.10 13.07
CA LEU A 336 -18.78 -15.11 12.23
C LEU A 336 -17.54 -15.60 13.00
N GLY A 337 -17.28 -15.03 14.19
CA GLY A 337 -16.19 -15.45 15.07
C GLY A 337 -16.25 -16.92 15.47
N SER A 338 -17.44 -17.36 15.89
CA SER A 338 -17.68 -18.76 16.26
C SER A 338 -17.44 -19.71 15.08
N SER A 339 -17.74 -19.30 13.85
CA SER A 339 -17.46 -20.11 12.67
C SER A 339 -15.98 -20.09 12.27
N LEU A 340 -15.33 -18.92 12.23
CA LEU A 340 -13.92 -18.81 11.85
C LEU A 340 -12.99 -19.51 12.84
N SER A 341 -13.37 -19.59 14.12
CA SER A 341 -12.67 -20.38 15.14
C SER A 341 -12.57 -21.89 14.83
N LYS A 342 -13.39 -22.38 13.91
CA LYS A 342 -13.41 -23.78 13.46
C LYS A 342 -12.47 -24.03 12.29
N CYS A 343 -11.85 -23.00 11.71
CA CYS A 343 -10.84 -23.16 10.65
C CYS A 343 -9.50 -23.57 11.29
N PRO A 344 -9.06 -24.83 11.15
CA PRO A 344 -7.91 -25.33 11.94
C PRO A 344 -6.56 -24.76 11.47
N ASN A 345 -6.47 -24.34 10.21
CA ASN A 345 -5.22 -23.90 9.59
C ASN A 345 -5.15 -22.38 9.38
N LEU A 346 -6.12 -21.61 9.88
CA LEU A 346 -6.19 -20.17 9.62
C LEU A 346 -5.12 -19.44 10.44
N LEU A 347 -4.04 -19.02 9.77
CA LEU A 347 -2.89 -18.38 10.40
C LEU A 347 -2.97 -16.86 10.34
N TYR A 348 -3.50 -16.33 9.23
CA TYR A 348 -3.60 -14.89 8.96
C TYR A 348 -5.04 -14.50 8.71
N LEU A 349 -5.57 -13.61 9.55
CA LEU A 349 -6.89 -13.02 9.38
C LEU A 349 -6.78 -11.49 9.32
N THR A 350 -7.22 -10.91 8.21
CA THR A 350 -7.45 -9.46 8.07
C THR A 350 -8.94 -9.21 7.94
N LEU A 351 -9.50 -8.44 8.87
CA LEU A 351 -10.93 -8.15 8.93
C LEU A 351 -11.19 -6.64 8.93
N TYR A 352 -11.84 -6.16 7.87
CA TYR A 352 -12.36 -4.79 7.80
C TYR A 352 -13.85 -4.84 8.16
N ILE A 353 -14.22 -4.24 9.30
CA ILE A 353 -15.59 -4.31 9.82
C ILE A 353 -16.11 -2.96 10.35
N SER A 354 -15.43 -1.88 9.98
CA SER A 354 -15.88 -0.50 10.24
C SER A 354 -17.29 -0.22 9.68
N GLU A 355 -17.94 0.84 10.17
CA GLU A 355 -19.30 1.23 9.74
C GLU A 355 -20.36 0.10 9.86
N ASN A 356 -20.26 -0.69 10.93
CA ASN A 356 -21.25 -1.71 11.30
C ASN A 356 -21.86 -1.37 12.67
N GLN A 357 -22.88 -2.10 13.08
CA GLN A 357 -23.57 -1.95 14.37
C GLN A 357 -22.93 -2.83 15.45
N ILE A 358 -21.60 -2.89 15.45
CA ILE A 358 -20.81 -3.78 16.32
C ILE A 358 -20.23 -2.95 17.46
N ASP A 359 -20.58 -3.33 18.70
CA ASP A 359 -19.90 -2.86 19.89
C ASP A 359 -18.62 -3.67 20.17
N ASP A 360 -17.87 -3.26 21.17
CA ASP A 360 -16.64 -3.92 21.58
C ASP A 360 -16.81 -5.38 22.03
N LYS A 361 -17.96 -5.75 22.60
CA LYS A 361 -18.31 -7.14 22.93
C LYS A 361 -18.47 -7.96 21.66
N GLY A 362 -19.12 -7.40 20.65
CA GLY A 362 -19.19 -7.99 19.31
C GLY A 362 -17.80 -8.18 18.69
N LEU A 363 -16.91 -7.18 18.78
CA LEU A 363 -15.52 -7.33 18.33
C LEU A 363 -14.77 -8.42 19.10
N GLY A 364 -14.89 -8.46 20.42
CA GLY A 364 -14.31 -9.51 21.26
C GLY A 364 -14.84 -10.91 20.94
N SER A 365 -16.09 -11.00 20.48
CA SER A 365 -16.71 -12.27 20.08
C SER A 365 -16.20 -12.81 18.74
N ILE A 366 -15.62 -11.97 17.88
CA ILE A 366 -14.92 -12.39 16.67
C ILE A 366 -13.61 -13.11 17.03
N LEU A 367 -12.97 -12.65 18.09
CA LEU A 367 -11.64 -13.07 18.57
C LEU A 367 -11.65 -14.36 19.39
N ARG A 368 -12.43 -15.37 18.96
CA ARG A 368 -12.64 -16.59 19.76
C ARG A 368 -11.52 -17.64 19.66
N LYS A 369 -10.61 -17.59 18.67
CA LYS A 369 -9.53 -18.60 18.52
C LYS A 369 -8.46 -18.26 17.47
N PHE A 370 -7.21 -18.60 17.80
CA PHE A 370 -5.98 -18.79 16.99
C PHE A 370 -5.82 -18.01 15.68
N PHE A 371 -5.18 -16.85 15.78
CA PHE A 371 -4.47 -16.24 14.66
C PHE A 371 -3.05 -15.92 15.12
N ASN A 372 -2.04 -16.29 14.33
CA ASN A 372 -0.68 -15.82 14.56
C ASN A 372 -0.61 -14.33 14.23
N HIS A 373 -1.33 -13.93 13.17
CA HIS A 373 -1.45 -12.56 12.71
C HIS A 373 -2.91 -12.13 12.58
N PHE A 374 -3.29 -11.08 13.30
CA PHE A 374 -4.63 -10.51 13.24
C PHE A 374 -4.60 -9.00 12.94
N THR A 375 -5.42 -8.56 12.00
CA THR A 375 -5.66 -7.13 11.73
C THR A 375 -7.14 -6.80 11.84
N LEU A 376 -7.48 -5.90 12.76
CA LEU A 376 -8.85 -5.41 12.97
C LEU A 376 -8.91 -3.91 12.72
N ASN A 377 -9.92 -3.48 11.96
CA ASN A 377 -10.15 -2.07 11.65
C ASN A 377 -11.62 -1.72 11.86
N PRO A 378 -12.07 -1.46 13.11
CA PRO A 378 -13.37 -0.86 13.41
C PRO A 378 -13.26 0.67 13.50
N SER A 379 -14.33 1.38 13.16
CA SER A 379 -14.44 2.82 13.29
C SER A 379 -15.81 3.17 13.85
N ASN A 380 -15.88 4.28 14.60
CA ASN A 380 -17.10 4.78 15.22
C ASN A 380 -17.75 3.82 16.24
N THR A 381 -16.96 2.94 16.86
CA THR A 381 -17.35 2.04 17.96
C THR A 381 -16.90 2.63 19.30
N LYS A 382 -17.75 2.52 20.34
CA LYS A 382 -17.33 2.76 21.72
C LYS A 382 -16.64 1.51 22.27
N ILE A 383 -15.42 1.64 22.77
CA ILE A 383 -14.63 0.54 23.34
C ILE A 383 -14.63 0.64 24.87
N THR A 384 -15.15 -0.39 25.58
CA THR A 384 -15.33 -0.38 27.05
C THR A 384 -14.83 -1.63 27.78
N SER A 385 -15.25 -2.85 27.49
CA SER A 385 -14.75 -4.06 28.19
C SER A 385 -14.92 -5.40 27.45
N GLY A 386 -15.25 -5.36 26.16
CA GLY A 386 -15.44 -6.56 25.34
C GLY A 386 -14.20 -6.98 24.53
N LEU A 387 -13.44 -6.02 24.02
CA LEU A 387 -12.42 -6.26 22.99
C LEU A 387 -11.18 -6.95 23.57
N GLY A 388 -10.66 -6.47 24.69
CA GLY A 388 -9.52 -7.06 25.38
C GLY A 388 -9.80 -8.47 25.88
N SER A 389 -10.95 -8.70 26.50
CA SER A 389 -11.42 -10.04 26.87
C SER A 389 -11.44 -11.02 25.69
N GLY A 390 -11.77 -10.56 24.48
CA GLY A 390 -11.65 -11.32 23.24
C GLY A 390 -10.19 -11.60 22.85
N ILE A 391 -9.36 -10.56 22.79
CA ILE A 391 -7.92 -10.67 22.48
C ILE A 391 -7.25 -11.69 23.41
N GLY A 392 -7.53 -11.64 24.70
CA GLY A 392 -6.92 -12.54 25.70
C GLY A 392 -7.26 -14.02 25.53
N LYS A 393 -8.18 -14.38 24.64
CA LYS A 393 -8.45 -15.78 24.24
C LYS A 393 -7.52 -16.26 23.11
N CYS A 394 -6.77 -15.36 22.49
CA CYS A 394 -5.84 -15.65 21.40
C CYS A 394 -4.41 -15.90 21.93
N SER A 395 -4.19 -17.04 22.62
CA SER A 395 -2.91 -17.33 23.30
C SER A 395 -1.70 -17.52 22.36
N ASN A 396 -1.93 -17.86 21.09
CA ASN A 396 -0.86 -18.04 20.08
C ASN A 396 -0.56 -16.77 19.27
N LEU A 397 -1.21 -15.65 19.58
CA LEU A 397 -1.04 -14.40 18.84
C LEU A 397 0.40 -13.88 18.99
N SER A 398 1.15 -13.86 17.89
CA SER A 398 2.51 -13.32 17.84
C SER A 398 2.57 -11.90 17.29
N ASP A 399 1.61 -11.59 16.41
CA ASP A 399 1.51 -10.36 15.64
C ASP A 399 0.10 -9.79 15.67
N LEU A 400 -0.03 -8.57 16.19
CA LEU A 400 -1.33 -7.91 16.28
C LEU A 400 -1.26 -6.49 15.71
N THR A 401 -2.16 -6.19 14.77
CA THR A 401 -2.45 -4.82 14.35
C THR A 401 -3.90 -4.49 14.71
N LEU A 402 -4.09 -3.63 15.70
CA LEU A 402 -5.39 -3.06 16.04
C LEU A 402 -5.45 -1.62 15.53
N ASN A 403 -6.29 -1.38 14.53
CA ASN A 403 -6.59 -0.04 14.07
C ASN A 403 -7.89 0.44 14.69
N LEU A 404 -7.81 1.13 15.83
CA LEU A 404 -8.93 1.71 16.58
C LEU A 404 -9.01 3.23 16.40
N ASN A 405 -8.55 3.76 15.27
CA ASN A 405 -8.64 5.19 14.97
C ASN A 405 -10.09 5.68 14.99
N SER A 406 -10.30 6.91 15.46
CA SER A 406 -11.61 7.58 15.47
C SER A 406 -12.69 6.82 16.25
N ASN A 407 -12.29 6.02 17.25
CA ASN A 407 -13.19 5.37 18.21
C ASN A 407 -13.17 6.10 19.54
N GLN A 408 -14.25 6.05 20.30
CA GLN A 408 -14.26 6.55 21.67
C GLN A 408 -13.80 5.44 22.60
N ILE A 409 -12.73 5.68 23.36
CA ILE A 409 -12.12 4.68 24.25
C ILE A 409 -12.03 5.31 25.64
N ASP A 410 -12.72 4.72 26.61
CA ASP A 410 -12.63 5.12 28.01
C ASP A 410 -11.57 4.30 28.77
N ASN A 411 -11.37 4.64 30.04
CA ASN A 411 -10.37 4.00 30.89
C ASN A 411 -10.65 2.50 31.09
N GLU A 412 -11.92 2.11 31.22
CA GLU A 412 -12.32 0.69 31.28
C GLU A 412 -11.89 -0.03 30.00
N GLY A 413 -12.12 0.59 28.83
CA GLY A 413 -11.74 0.06 27.52
C GLY A 413 -10.26 -0.22 27.39
N VAL A 414 -9.44 0.71 27.87
CA VAL A 414 -7.98 0.54 27.85
C VAL A 414 -7.50 -0.52 28.83
N LEU A 415 -8.07 -0.58 30.04
CA LEU A 415 -7.72 -1.61 31.02
C LEU A 415 -8.11 -3.01 30.55
N ASP A 416 -9.29 -3.17 29.94
CA ASP A 416 -9.69 -4.42 29.30
C ASP A 416 -8.72 -4.80 28.19
N LEU A 417 -8.44 -3.90 27.24
CA LEU A 417 -7.46 -4.10 26.17
C LEU A 417 -6.11 -4.55 26.71
N GLY A 418 -5.59 -3.84 27.71
CA GLY A 418 -4.32 -4.14 28.35
C GLY A 418 -4.30 -5.53 29.00
N SER A 419 -5.32 -5.86 29.79
CA SER A 419 -5.45 -7.17 30.45
C SER A 419 -5.62 -8.32 29.45
N GLY A 420 -6.25 -8.05 28.31
CA GLY A 420 -6.38 -8.97 27.19
C GLY A 420 -5.05 -9.25 26.52
N LEU A 421 -4.34 -8.18 26.15
CA LEU A 421 -3.02 -8.26 25.52
C LEU A 421 -1.98 -8.94 26.42
N ALA A 422 -2.04 -8.71 27.74
CA ALA A 422 -1.18 -9.38 28.72
C ALA A 422 -1.33 -10.92 28.74
N LYS A 423 -2.50 -11.44 28.34
CA LYS A 423 -2.74 -12.89 28.23
C LYS A 423 -2.17 -13.48 26.93
N CYS A 424 -1.85 -12.66 25.94
CA CYS A 424 -1.20 -13.09 24.70
C CYS A 424 0.30 -13.23 24.93
N THR A 425 0.70 -14.30 25.64
CA THR A 425 2.11 -14.49 26.05
C THR A 425 3.08 -14.63 24.89
N ASN A 426 2.65 -14.97 23.68
CA ASN A 426 3.52 -15.04 22.50
C ASN A 426 3.62 -13.72 21.71
N LEU A 427 2.91 -12.66 22.15
CA LEU A 427 2.82 -11.40 21.42
C LEU A 427 4.17 -10.69 21.42
N SER A 428 4.80 -10.68 20.24
CA SER A 428 6.12 -10.07 20.04
C SER A 428 6.05 -8.77 19.23
N ASN A 429 4.98 -8.61 18.43
CA ASN A 429 4.77 -7.47 17.55
C ASN A 429 3.36 -6.89 17.75
N LEU A 430 3.30 -5.65 18.23
CA LEU A 430 2.04 -4.93 18.44
C LEU A 430 2.05 -3.60 17.70
N THR A 431 1.02 -3.40 16.88
CA THR A 431 0.67 -2.12 16.28
C THR A 431 -0.70 -1.70 16.79
N LEU A 432 -0.75 -0.65 17.60
CA LEU A 432 -1.98 -0.08 18.14
C LEU A 432 -2.18 1.33 17.57
N GLN A 433 -3.18 1.49 16.71
CA GLN A 433 -3.57 2.79 16.15
C GLN A 433 -4.79 3.34 16.91
N LEU A 434 -4.63 4.53 17.48
CA LEU A 434 -5.57 5.22 18.36
C LEU A 434 -5.63 6.71 18.00
N GLN A 435 -5.48 7.04 16.71
CA GLN A 435 -5.50 8.42 16.24
C GLN A 435 -6.93 8.96 16.34
N GLN A 436 -7.08 10.22 16.79
CA GLN A 436 -8.38 10.89 16.89
C GLN A 436 -9.40 10.14 17.77
N SER A 437 -8.93 9.48 18.83
CA SER A 437 -9.75 8.61 19.69
C SER A 437 -10.15 9.26 21.03
N GLN A 438 -10.01 10.58 21.15
CA GLN A 438 -10.35 11.36 22.35
C GLN A 438 -9.62 10.89 23.62
N ILE A 439 -8.41 10.36 23.49
CA ILE A 439 -7.61 9.88 24.63
C ILE A 439 -7.07 11.08 25.40
N ASP A 440 -7.40 11.19 26.68
CA ASP A 440 -6.87 12.17 27.61
C ASP A 440 -5.80 11.54 28.53
N ASP A 441 -5.39 12.25 29.58
CA ASP A 441 -4.39 11.78 30.55
C ASP A 441 -4.83 10.57 31.35
N GLU A 442 -6.11 10.46 31.72
CA GLU A 442 -6.62 9.31 32.47
C GLU A 442 -6.52 8.04 31.61
N VAL A 443 -7.02 8.11 30.37
CA VAL A 443 -7.02 6.98 29.44
C VAL A 443 -5.58 6.60 29.03
N ALA A 444 -4.70 7.59 28.81
CA ALA A 444 -3.28 7.35 28.54
C ALA A 444 -2.55 6.72 29.75
N SER A 445 -2.92 7.09 30.97
CA SER A 445 -2.39 6.48 32.19
C SER A 445 -2.82 5.02 32.35
N GLY A 446 -4.08 4.72 32.05
CA GLY A 446 -4.56 3.34 31.93
C GLY A 446 -3.72 2.53 30.93
N LEU A 447 -3.36 3.12 29.79
CA LEU A 447 -2.51 2.46 28.78
C LEU A 447 -1.09 2.26 29.32
N GLY A 448 -0.52 3.28 29.96
CA GLY A 448 0.76 3.21 30.67
C GLY A 448 0.83 2.04 31.65
N SER A 449 -0.19 1.90 32.50
CA SER A 449 -0.27 0.85 33.52
C SER A 449 -0.31 -0.57 32.94
N THR A 450 -0.79 -0.72 31.70
CA THR A 450 -0.96 -2.02 31.04
C THR A 450 0.19 -2.40 30.11
N LEU A 451 0.91 -1.42 29.53
CA LEU A 451 2.12 -1.64 28.72
C LEU A 451 3.15 -2.53 29.45
N GLY A 452 3.28 -2.34 30.76
CA GLY A 452 4.22 -3.12 31.59
C GLY A 452 3.87 -4.59 31.78
N GLN A 453 2.74 -5.06 31.26
CA GLN A 453 2.30 -6.46 31.33
C GLN A 453 2.67 -7.26 30.07
N TRP A 454 3.29 -6.62 29.06
CA TRP A 454 3.56 -7.23 27.75
C TRP A 454 5.00 -7.73 27.64
N ASP A 455 5.35 -8.74 28.46
CA ASP A 455 6.73 -9.16 28.70
C ASP A 455 7.53 -9.56 27.45
N ASN A 456 6.88 -10.17 26.45
CA ASN A 456 7.56 -10.67 25.24
C ASN A 456 7.59 -9.67 24.08
N LEU A 457 7.13 -8.44 24.30
CA LEU A 457 7.01 -7.45 23.24
C LEU A 457 8.38 -6.93 22.79
N SER A 458 8.71 -7.22 21.53
CA SER A 458 9.97 -6.80 20.88
C SER A 458 9.78 -5.61 19.94
N ASN A 459 8.57 -5.47 19.37
CA ASN A 459 8.20 -4.39 18.44
C ASN A 459 6.88 -3.75 18.88
N LEU A 460 6.91 -2.45 19.17
CA LEU A 460 5.72 -1.67 19.49
C LEU A 460 5.59 -0.48 18.54
N THR A 461 4.44 -0.38 17.87
CA THR A 461 3.98 0.86 17.23
C THR A 461 2.73 1.34 17.95
N LEU A 462 2.84 2.47 18.66
CA LEU A 462 1.74 3.12 19.34
C LEU A 462 1.46 4.48 18.68
N ASN A 463 0.31 4.58 18.01
CA ASN A 463 -0.11 5.81 17.33
C ASN A 463 -1.24 6.51 18.09
N LEU A 464 -0.91 7.58 18.80
CA LEU A 464 -1.80 8.40 19.63
C LEU A 464 -1.92 9.84 19.06
N ILE A 465 -1.83 9.99 17.73
CA ILE A 465 -1.89 11.30 17.07
C ILE A 465 -3.26 11.97 17.29
N ASN A 466 -3.24 13.29 17.50
CA ASN A 466 -4.44 14.13 17.57
C ASN A 466 -5.43 13.66 18.66
N ASN A 467 -4.91 13.58 19.88
CA ASN A 467 -5.64 13.27 21.11
C ASN A 467 -5.46 14.43 22.12
N GLN A 468 -5.83 14.22 23.39
CA GLN A 468 -5.82 15.24 24.45
C GLN A 468 -4.80 14.90 25.56
N ILE A 469 -3.72 14.19 25.22
CA ILE A 469 -2.72 13.72 26.20
C ILE A 469 -1.87 14.92 26.66
N GLY A 470 -1.84 15.17 27.96
CA GLY A 470 -1.00 16.13 28.67
C GLY A 470 0.25 15.49 29.28
N ASP A 471 0.75 16.12 30.34
CA ASP A 471 2.00 15.72 31.00
C ASP A 471 1.88 14.44 31.83
N GLU A 472 0.74 14.25 32.50
CA GLU A 472 0.49 13.09 33.37
C GLU A 472 0.42 11.81 32.53
N GLY A 473 -0.43 11.80 31.49
CA GLY A 473 -0.59 10.66 30.61
C GLY A 473 0.69 10.33 29.85
N ALA A 474 1.45 11.33 29.39
CA ALA A 474 2.75 11.10 28.76
C ALA A 474 3.78 10.49 29.74
N SER A 475 3.75 10.90 31.01
CA SER A 475 4.64 10.37 32.05
C SER A 475 4.32 8.92 32.37
N GLU A 476 3.03 8.57 32.50
CA GLU A 476 2.59 7.20 32.73
C GLU A 476 2.83 6.28 31.54
N LEU A 477 2.64 6.78 30.31
CA LEU A 477 3.08 6.06 29.10
C LEU A 477 4.59 5.80 29.14
N GLY A 478 5.40 6.78 29.54
CA GLY A 478 6.83 6.61 29.76
C GLY A 478 7.13 5.52 30.79
N SER A 479 6.50 5.59 31.96
CA SER A 479 6.63 4.60 33.03
C SER A 479 6.34 3.18 32.54
N GLY A 480 5.21 3.01 31.84
CA GLY A 480 4.78 1.75 31.23
C GLY A 480 5.77 1.21 30.20
N LEU A 481 6.22 2.05 29.26
CA LEU A 481 7.25 1.67 28.27
C LEU A 481 8.55 1.22 28.94
N GLY A 482 8.91 1.85 30.06
CA GLY A 482 10.09 1.49 30.84
C GLY A 482 10.04 0.08 31.44
N ASN A 483 8.86 -0.53 31.52
CA ASN A 483 8.66 -1.92 31.97
C ASN A 483 8.74 -2.93 30.79
N CYS A 484 8.62 -2.48 29.54
CA CYS A 484 8.78 -3.32 28.35
C CYS A 484 10.28 -3.61 28.06
N THR A 485 10.91 -4.44 28.90
CA THR A 485 12.38 -4.64 28.90
C THR A 485 12.92 -5.33 27.64
N ASN A 486 12.11 -6.11 26.93
CA ASN A 486 12.47 -6.79 25.68
C ASN A 486 12.29 -5.91 24.42
N LEU A 487 11.82 -4.67 24.59
CA LEU A 487 11.49 -3.80 23.47
C LEU A 487 12.76 -3.38 22.70
N SER A 488 12.83 -3.80 21.44
CA SER A 488 13.94 -3.51 20.52
C SER A 488 13.59 -2.42 19.50
N ASN A 489 12.31 -2.32 19.12
CA ASN A 489 11.80 -1.37 18.16
C ASN A 489 10.58 -0.65 18.74
N LEU A 490 10.66 0.67 18.86
CA LEU A 490 9.56 1.52 19.30
C LEU A 490 9.25 2.60 18.28
N THR A 491 8.00 2.65 17.82
CA THR A 491 7.43 3.82 17.15
C THR A 491 6.33 4.39 18.02
N LEU A 492 6.59 5.53 18.66
CA LEU A 492 5.63 6.25 19.49
C LEU A 492 5.24 7.55 18.78
N LYS A 493 3.97 7.67 18.38
CA LYS A 493 3.45 8.86 17.73
C LYS A 493 2.48 9.60 18.64
N LEU A 494 2.89 10.77 19.12
CA LEU A 494 2.16 11.65 20.03
C LEU A 494 1.96 13.05 19.43
N LYS A 495 2.06 13.19 18.10
CA LYS A 495 1.87 14.47 17.40
C LYS A 495 0.48 15.05 17.69
N GLN A 496 0.39 16.37 17.83
CA GLN A 496 -0.85 17.10 18.11
C GLN A 496 -1.53 16.62 19.41
N ASN A 497 -0.84 16.78 20.53
CA ASN A 497 -1.36 16.58 21.88
C ASN A 497 -1.01 17.82 22.74
N HIS A 498 -1.14 17.73 24.06
CA HIS A 498 -0.87 18.80 25.04
C HIS A 498 0.36 18.52 25.91
N ILE A 499 1.32 17.71 25.42
CA ILE A 499 2.49 17.27 26.20
C ILE A 499 3.46 18.43 26.41
N GLY A 500 3.72 18.76 27.66
CA GLY A 500 4.65 19.77 28.13
C GLY A 500 6.01 19.20 28.53
N ALA A 501 6.71 19.95 29.38
CA ALA A 501 8.06 19.60 29.83
C ALA A 501 8.08 18.37 30.74
N VAL A 502 7.09 18.26 31.66
CA VAL A 502 7.02 17.15 32.62
C VAL A 502 6.74 15.83 31.90
N GLY A 503 5.84 15.82 30.92
CA GLY A 503 5.55 14.66 30.11
C GLY A 503 6.74 14.22 29.25
N ALA A 504 7.50 15.18 28.70
CA ALA A 504 8.74 14.87 27.98
C ALA A 504 9.81 14.25 28.90
N LEU A 505 9.95 14.74 30.13
CA LEU A 505 10.80 14.14 31.16
C LEU A 505 10.34 12.73 31.53
N GLY A 506 9.04 12.52 31.69
CA GLY A 506 8.45 11.21 32.00
C GLY A 506 8.72 10.18 30.88
N LEU A 507 8.51 10.58 29.62
CA LEU A 507 8.88 9.77 28.45
C LEU A 507 10.39 9.45 28.44
N GLY A 508 11.26 10.44 28.64
CA GLY A 508 12.70 10.24 28.72
C GLY A 508 13.11 9.29 29.86
N SER A 509 12.45 9.39 31.01
CA SER A 509 12.68 8.55 32.20
C SER A 509 12.23 7.10 32.01
N GLY A 510 11.20 6.89 31.20
CA GLY A 510 10.77 5.59 30.73
C GLY A 510 11.74 4.96 29.74
N LEU A 511 12.02 5.67 28.65
CA LEU A 511 12.85 5.18 27.53
C LEU A 511 14.26 4.77 27.96
N ARG A 512 14.86 5.44 28.94
CA ARG A 512 16.17 5.03 29.50
C ARG A 512 16.18 3.65 30.15
N LYS A 513 15.02 3.09 30.52
CA LYS A 513 14.89 1.74 31.10
C LYS A 513 14.76 0.65 30.03
N CYS A 514 14.43 1.01 28.78
CA CYS A 514 14.35 0.07 27.67
C CYS A 514 15.75 -0.35 27.19
N ALA A 515 16.41 -1.23 27.95
CA ALA A 515 17.82 -1.58 27.76
C ALA A 515 18.13 -2.17 26.37
N ASN A 516 17.17 -2.84 25.74
CA ASN A 516 17.33 -3.47 24.43
C ASN A 516 16.92 -2.59 23.24
N LEU A 517 16.52 -1.33 23.47
CA LEU A 517 15.98 -0.46 22.43
C LEU A 517 17.04 -0.07 21.41
N GLN A 518 16.90 -0.58 20.18
CA GLN A 518 17.81 -0.33 19.07
C GLN A 518 17.25 0.71 18.10
N ASN A 519 15.94 0.73 17.90
CA ASN A 519 15.26 1.59 16.94
C ASN A 519 14.16 2.38 17.63
N LEU A 520 14.28 3.70 17.64
CA LEU A 520 13.27 4.60 18.20
C LEU A 520 12.79 5.61 17.15
N LYS A 521 11.49 5.67 16.96
CA LYS A 521 10.81 6.77 16.25
C LYS A 521 9.85 7.44 17.24
N LEU A 522 10.21 8.63 17.69
CA LEU A 522 9.40 9.43 18.61
C LEU A 522 8.88 10.67 17.87
N ASP A 523 7.56 10.76 17.75
CA ASP A 523 6.88 11.88 17.09
C ASP A 523 6.11 12.73 18.10
N LEU A 524 6.70 13.85 18.51
CA LEU A 524 6.13 14.83 19.44
C LEU A 524 5.78 16.15 18.72
N MET A 525 5.66 16.15 17.39
CA MET A 525 5.36 17.36 16.62
C MET A 525 4.09 18.06 17.15
N ASN A 526 4.12 19.40 17.25
CA ASN A 526 2.98 20.22 17.66
C ASN A 526 2.45 19.85 19.06
N ASN A 527 3.35 19.96 20.05
CA ASN A 527 3.09 19.83 21.49
C ASN A 527 3.67 21.07 22.22
N LEU A 528 3.83 21.00 23.55
CA LEU A 528 4.28 22.08 24.43
C LEU A 528 5.61 21.75 25.14
N VAL A 529 6.43 20.85 24.58
CA VAL A 529 7.63 20.27 25.23
C VAL A 529 8.56 21.34 25.82
N GLY A 530 8.77 22.45 25.12
CA GLY A 530 9.61 23.55 25.59
C GLY A 530 11.08 23.16 25.72
N GLU A 531 11.87 24.07 26.30
CA GLU A 531 13.33 23.92 26.43
C GLU A 531 13.72 22.92 27.52
N ILE A 532 13.12 23.00 28.71
CA ILE A 532 13.36 22.06 29.82
C ILE A 532 13.02 20.63 29.38
N GLY A 533 11.83 20.42 28.80
CA GLY A 533 11.39 19.09 28.36
C GLY A 533 12.27 18.49 27.27
N ALA A 534 12.76 19.32 26.33
CA ALA A 534 13.69 18.87 25.31
C ALA A 534 15.05 18.44 25.92
N SER A 535 15.55 19.20 26.89
CA SER A 535 16.79 18.86 27.61
C SER A 535 16.64 17.54 28.38
N ASP A 536 15.55 17.38 29.11
CA ASP A 536 15.25 16.18 29.90
C ASP A 536 15.06 14.95 29.01
N LEU A 537 14.35 15.10 27.88
CA LEU A 537 14.23 14.05 26.88
C LEU A 537 15.60 13.65 26.32
N GLY A 538 16.46 14.63 26.02
CA GLY A 538 17.85 14.40 25.63
C GLY A 538 18.63 13.60 26.67
N SER A 539 18.54 14.00 27.94
CA SER A 539 19.17 13.31 29.08
C SER A 539 18.73 11.85 29.22
N GLY A 540 17.43 11.58 29.03
CA GLY A 540 16.87 10.22 28.99
C GLY A 540 17.40 9.39 27.83
N LEU A 541 17.30 9.91 26.60
CA LEU A 541 17.77 9.24 25.39
C LEU A 541 19.28 8.96 25.42
N GLY A 542 20.07 9.85 26.01
CA GLY A 542 21.52 9.67 26.18
C GLY A 542 21.91 8.45 27.02
N LYS A 543 20.96 7.85 27.74
CA LYS A 543 21.15 6.61 28.52
C LYS A 543 20.70 5.35 27.79
N CYS A 544 20.09 5.47 26.60
CA CYS A 544 19.74 4.33 25.75
C CYS A 544 20.98 3.83 25.01
N THR A 545 21.81 3.03 25.69
CA THR A 545 23.15 2.63 25.20
C THR A 545 23.12 1.76 23.93
N ASN A 546 22.04 1.02 23.68
CA ASN A 546 21.89 0.17 22.48
C ASN A 546 21.20 0.88 21.30
N LEU A 547 20.81 2.14 21.46
CA LEU A 547 20.09 2.88 20.44
C LEU A 547 20.99 3.15 19.23
N SER A 548 20.63 2.55 18.09
CA SER A 548 21.39 2.64 16.83
C SER A 548 20.70 3.50 15.78
N ASN A 549 19.36 3.56 15.81
CA ASN A 549 18.55 4.34 14.90
C ASN A 549 17.55 5.20 15.68
N LEU A 550 17.65 6.51 15.52
CA LEU A 550 16.73 7.47 16.13
C LEU A 550 16.10 8.38 15.08
N THR A 551 14.77 8.43 15.07
CA THR A 551 14.01 9.53 14.46
C THR A 551 13.28 10.28 15.57
N LEU A 552 13.68 11.52 15.83
CA LEU A 552 13.06 12.39 16.80
C LEU A 552 12.42 13.58 16.09
N LYS A 553 11.09 13.68 16.18
CA LYS A 553 10.31 14.76 15.57
C LYS A 553 9.76 15.67 16.66
N LEU A 554 10.28 16.89 16.71
CA LEU A 554 10.01 17.90 17.74
C LEU A 554 9.62 19.25 17.12
N GLN A 555 9.08 19.25 15.91
CA GLN A 555 8.72 20.49 15.22
C GLN A 555 7.55 21.17 15.94
N ARG A 556 7.53 22.51 15.99
CA ARG A 556 6.48 23.28 16.67
C ARG A 556 6.31 22.90 18.15
N ASN A 557 7.39 22.98 18.93
CA ASN A 557 7.39 22.66 20.36
C ASN A 557 7.91 23.79 21.26
N LYS A 558 8.15 24.99 20.71
CA LYS A 558 8.71 26.14 21.43
C LYS A 558 10.07 25.81 22.08
N ILE A 559 10.90 25.00 21.42
CA ILE A 559 12.23 24.62 21.92
C ILE A 559 13.20 25.76 21.66
N GLY A 560 13.83 26.26 22.73
CA GLY A 560 14.90 27.28 22.69
C GLY A 560 16.31 26.68 22.69
N ASP A 561 17.29 27.51 23.04
CA ASP A 561 18.71 27.15 22.99
C ASP A 561 19.09 26.11 24.05
N GLU A 562 18.59 26.25 25.28
CA GLU A 562 18.89 25.32 26.38
C GLU A 562 18.40 23.91 26.06
N GLY A 563 17.15 23.80 25.58
CA GLY A 563 16.59 22.51 25.18
C GLY A 563 17.32 21.88 24.01
N THR A 564 17.75 22.70 23.06
CA THR A 564 18.53 22.23 21.91
C THR A 564 19.94 21.76 22.33
N SER A 565 20.58 22.47 23.26
CA SER A 565 21.86 22.09 23.86
C SER A 565 21.73 20.76 24.62
N GLY A 566 20.69 20.61 25.45
CA GLY A 566 20.41 19.39 26.19
C GLY A 566 20.15 18.18 25.29
N LEU A 567 19.38 18.38 24.19
CA LEU A 567 19.23 17.36 23.15
C LEU A 567 20.57 16.98 22.52
N GLY A 568 21.39 17.96 22.12
CA GLY A 568 22.70 17.71 21.52
C GLY A 568 23.61 16.92 22.45
N SER A 569 23.73 17.36 23.71
CA SER A 569 24.55 16.70 24.75
C SER A 569 24.06 15.28 25.05
N GLY A 570 22.75 15.10 25.18
CA GLY A 570 22.14 13.79 25.40
C GLY A 570 22.38 12.82 24.25
N LEU A 571 22.07 13.23 23.01
CA LEU A 571 22.26 12.41 21.81
C LEU A 571 23.73 12.12 21.53
N GLY A 572 24.64 13.04 21.90
CA GLY A 572 26.09 12.83 21.83
C GLY A 572 26.58 11.67 22.70
N ARG A 573 25.85 11.32 23.78
CA ARG A 573 26.17 10.20 24.68
C ARG A 573 25.65 8.85 24.18
N CYS A 574 24.81 8.83 23.14
CA CYS A 574 24.33 7.57 22.55
C CYS A 574 25.45 6.89 21.76
N VAL A 575 26.27 6.09 22.45
CA VAL A 575 27.51 5.52 21.90
C VAL A 575 27.31 4.65 20.65
N ASN A 576 26.14 4.03 20.47
CA ASN A 576 25.85 3.16 19.32
C ASN A 576 25.02 3.85 18.22
N LEU A 577 24.67 5.13 18.39
CA LEU A 577 23.81 5.85 17.46
C LEU A 577 24.52 6.06 16.12
N SER A 578 24.03 5.38 15.09
CA SER A 578 24.59 5.41 13.73
C SER A 578 23.71 6.19 12.76
N ASN A 579 22.39 6.18 12.97
CA ASN A 579 21.41 6.88 12.16
C ASN A 579 20.59 7.84 13.02
N LEU A 580 20.69 9.13 12.76
CA LEU A 580 19.90 10.16 13.43
C LEU A 580 19.13 11.00 12.42
N THR A 581 17.81 11.04 12.60
CA THR A 581 16.95 12.07 12.00
C THR A 581 16.38 12.91 13.13
N LEU A 582 16.81 14.17 13.22
CA LEU A 582 16.32 15.13 14.21
C LEU A 582 15.59 16.26 13.48
N LYS A 583 14.30 16.39 13.77
CA LYS A 583 13.46 17.45 13.20
C LYS A 583 13.08 18.45 14.27
N LEU A 584 13.62 19.66 14.13
CA LEU A 584 13.46 20.79 15.03
C LEU A 584 12.92 22.02 14.29
N GLU A 585 12.31 21.82 13.12
CA GLU A 585 11.78 22.93 12.32
C GLU A 585 10.65 23.68 13.04
N ASN A 586 10.57 25.00 12.85
CA ASN A 586 9.57 25.85 13.51
C ASN A 586 9.66 25.78 15.04
N ASN A 587 10.81 26.18 15.59
CA ASN A 587 11.10 26.33 17.02
C ASN A 587 11.77 27.70 17.28
N LEU A 588 12.35 27.90 18.46
CA LEU A 588 12.95 29.16 18.91
C LEU A 588 14.48 29.07 18.98
N ILE A 589 15.10 28.26 18.11
CA ILE A 589 16.55 28.00 18.15
C ILE A 589 17.30 29.19 17.58
N SER A 590 18.21 29.77 18.38
CA SER A 590 19.08 30.87 17.98
C SER A 590 20.46 30.38 17.51
N ALA A 591 21.40 31.30 17.36
CA ALA A 591 22.79 30.96 17.10
C ALA A 591 23.40 30.05 18.18
N ILE A 592 23.09 30.30 19.46
CA ILE A 592 23.65 29.55 20.59
C ILE A 592 23.20 28.09 20.53
N GLY A 593 21.89 27.84 20.42
CA GLY A 593 21.34 26.49 20.39
C GLY A 593 21.84 25.68 19.20
N ALA A 594 21.98 26.30 18.02
CA ALA A 594 22.54 25.61 16.84
C ALA A 594 24.02 25.24 17.02
N SER A 595 24.82 26.11 17.63
CA SER A 595 26.23 25.82 17.93
C SER A 595 26.37 24.68 18.94
N GLU A 596 25.62 24.75 20.04
CA GLU A 596 25.62 23.71 21.10
C GLU A 596 25.08 22.37 20.60
N LEU A 597 24.08 22.37 19.72
CA LEU A 597 23.62 21.15 19.04
C LEU A 597 24.76 20.48 18.28
N GLY A 598 25.51 21.26 17.52
CA GLY A 598 26.68 20.77 16.79
C GLY A 598 27.74 20.21 17.71
N LEU A 599 28.07 20.93 18.79
CA LEU A 599 29.08 20.50 19.76
C LEU A 599 28.66 19.20 20.46
N GLY A 600 27.40 19.09 20.87
CA GLY A 600 26.84 17.89 21.49
C GLY A 600 26.84 16.70 20.55
N LEU A 601 26.30 16.85 19.34
CA LEU A 601 26.31 15.78 18.32
C LEU A 601 27.75 15.37 17.92
N GLY A 602 28.68 16.32 17.94
CA GLY A 602 30.10 16.08 17.70
C GLY A 602 30.78 15.15 18.71
N GLN A 603 30.15 14.89 19.87
CA GLN A 603 30.60 13.87 20.83
C GLN A 603 30.21 12.45 20.39
N GLY A 604 29.19 12.30 19.52
CA GLY A 604 28.74 11.03 19.00
C GLY A 604 29.77 10.39 18.06
N THR A 605 30.45 9.36 18.54
CA THR A 605 31.59 8.75 17.84
C THR A 605 31.20 7.78 16.71
N ASN A 606 29.93 7.35 16.67
CA ASN A 606 29.44 6.34 15.75
C ASN A 606 28.45 6.83 14.69
N LEU A 607 28.13 8.12 14.67
CA LEU A 607 27.14 8.69 13.77
C LEU A 607 27.61 8.62 12.30
N GLN A 608 26.88 7.89 11.46
CA GLN A 608 27.17 7.69 10.04
C GLN A 608 26.18 8.46 9.15
N ASN A 609 24.91 8.50 9.55
CA ASN A 609 23.83 9.10 8.78
C ASN A 609 23.11 10.13 9.63
N LEU A 610 23.18 11.38 9.23
CA LEU A 610 22.56 12.50 9.95
C LEU A 610 21.62 13.28 9.04
N THR A 611 20.37 13.42 9.48
CA THR A 611 19.41 14.38 8.93
C THR A 611 19.02 15.37 10.01
N LEU A 612 19.40 16.64 9.85
CA LEU A 612 18.94 17.75 10.69
C LEU A 612 17.98 18.64 9.90
N GLN A 613 16.77 18.84 10.44
CA GLN A 613 15.78 19.77 9.90
C GLN A 613 15.61 20.92 10.87
N LEU A 614 16.20 22.07 10.53
CA LEU A 614 16.31 23.27 11.36
C LEU A 614 15.66 24.50 10.70
N GLN A 615 14.91 24.30 9.61
CA GLN A 615 14.25 25.41 8.92
C GLN A 615 13.20 26.10 9.80
N TRP A 616 12.91 27.37 9.53
CA TRP A 616 12.00 28.19 10.35
C TRP A 616 12.46 28.31 11.81
N ASN A 617 13.72 28.70 12.01
CA ASN A 617 14.27 29.04 13.34
C ASN A 617 14.94 30.43 13.25
N GLN A 618 15.68 30.81 14.28
CA GLN A 618 16.38 32.09 14.40
C GLN A 618 17.91 31.91 14.32
N ILE A 619 18.37 30.95 13.51
CA ILE A 619 19.79 30.60 13.44
C ILE A 619 20.53 31.66 12.60
N GLY A 620 21.53 32.29 13.21
CA GLY A 620 22.44 33.25 12.57
C GLY A 620 23.74 32.61 12.08
N ASP A 621 24.64 33.46 11.57
CA ASP A 621 25.95 33.07 11.05
C ASP A 621 26.82 32.29 12.06
N GLU A 622 26.92 32.80 13.28
CA GLU A 622 27.69 32.16 14.35
C GLU A 622 27.16 30.76 14.67
N GLY A 623 25.84 30.60 14.70
CA GLY A 623 25.21 29.33 15.02
C GLY A 623 25.41 28.27 13.96
N VAL A 624 25.26 28.62 12.68
CA VAL A 624 25.50 27.66 11.61
C VAL A 624 26.99 27.33 11.45
N SER A 625 27.89 28.29 11.74
CA SER A 625 29.34 28.06 11.78
C SER A 625 29.71 27.11 12.93
N GLY A 626 29.17 27.34 14.13
CA GLY A 626 29.33 26.48 15.29
C GLY A 626 28.77 25.07 15.07
N LEU A 627 27.58 24.98 14.46
CA LEU A 627 26.99 23.71 14.03
C LEU A 627 27.95 22.95 13.11
N GLY A 628 28.50 23.61 12.10
CA GLY A 628 29.49 23.01 11.20
C GLY A 628 30.77 22.58 11.91
N PHE A 629 31.29 23.40 12.83
CA PHE A 629 32.47 23.06 13.63
C PHE A 629 32.24 21.79 14.47
N GLY A 630 31.09 21.70 15.13
CA GLY A 630 30.73 20.54 15.95
C GLY A 630 30.53 19.28 15.12
N LEU A 631 29.77 19.36 14.03
CA LEU A 631 29.59 18.23 13.09
C LEU A 631 30.90 17.78 12.45
N GLY A 632 31.86 18.70 12.29
CA GLY A 632 33.23 18.40 11.85
C GLY A 632 33.96 17.40 12.74
N LYS A 633 33.50 17.16 13.98
CA LYS A 633 34.05 16.14 14.90
C LYS A 633 33.45 14.75 14.69
N CYS A 634 32.34 14.62 13.96
CA CYS A 634 31.72 13.32 13.65
C CYS A 634 32.55 12.58 12.60
N SER A 635 33.62 11.90 13.04
CA SER A 635 34.61 11.27 12.16
C SER A 635 34.06 10.16 11.27
N LYS A 636 32.95 9.50 11.67
CA LYS A 636 32.31 8.43 10.89
C LYS A 636 31.16 8.91 10.00
N LEU A 637 30.86 10.21 9.96
CA LEU A 637 29.73 10.74 9.21
C LEU A 637 29.94 10.55 7.69
N GLN A 638 29.04 9.81 7.06
CA GLN A 638 29.05 9.48 5.63
C GLN A 638 27.96 10.21 4.86
N ASN A 639 26.77 10.33 5.45
CA ASN A 639 25.61 10.94 4.82
C ASN A 639 25.07 12.06 5.69
N LEU A 640 25.04 13.28 5.16
CA LEU A 640 24.54 14.45 5.86
C LEU A 640 23.44 15.13 5.04
N THR A 641 22.26 15.27 5.65
CA THR A 641 21.19 16.15 5.15
C THR A 641 20.98 17.28 6.15
N LEU A 642 21.21 18.52 5.73
CA LEU A 642 20.93 19.73 6.51
C LEU A 642 19.87 20.56 5.80
N LYS A 643 18.77 20.86 6.49
CA LYS A 643 17.76 21.83 6.02
C LYS A 643 17.78 23.05 6.92
N LEU A 644 18.12 24.20 6.33
CA LEU A 644 18.37 25.46 7.04
C LEU A 644 17.55 26.63 6.47
N GLN A 645 16.63 26.38 5.54
CA GLN A 645 15.80 27.44 4.93
C GLN A 645 15.08 28.28 6.00
N TYR A 646 14.73 29.54 5.70
CA TYR A 646 14.00 30.39 6.63
C TYR A 646 14.71 30.55 7.99
N ASN A 647 16.01 30.84 7.92
CA ASN A 647 16.88 31.26 9.04
C ASN A 647 17.63 32.55 8.63
N GLN A 648 18.37 33.15 9.55
CA GLN A 648 19.11 34.41 9.34
C GLN A 648 20.58 34.15 9.00
N ILE A 649 20.83 33.30 8.00
CA ILE A 649 22.19 32.87 7.65
C ILE A 649 22.75 33.76 6.53
N GLY A 650 23.92 34.32 6.75
CA GLY A 650 24.72 35.07 5.79
C GLY A 650 25.88 34.27 5.20
N THR A 651 26.77 34.98 4.52
CA THR A 651 27.94 34.43 3.85
C THR A 651 28.96 33.84 4.81
N ASN A 652 29.19 34.51 5.95
CA ASN A 652 30.20 34.11 6.93
C ASN A 652 29.82 32.79 7.60
N GLY A 653 28.54 32.61 7.94
CA GLY A 653 28.03 31.38 8.51
C GLY A 653 28.12 30.21 7.54
N LEU A 654 27.77 30.41 6.27
CA LEU A 654 27.91 29.38 5.23
C LEU A 654 29.38 29.00 5.00
N SER A 655 30.30 29.96 5.00
CA SER A 655 31.74 29.69 4.91
C SER A 655 32.26 28.90 6.10
N GLY A 656 31.80 29.24 7.32
CA GLY A 656 32.09 28.53 8.56
C GLY A 656 31.56 27.09 8.54
N LEU A 657 30.30 26.91 8.13
CA LEU A 657 29.67 25.60 7.94
C LEU A 657 30.49 24.74 6.97
N GLY A 658 30.85 25.30 5.81
CA GLY A 658 31.68 24.61 4.82
C GLY A 658 33.04 24.19 5.41
N SER A 659 33.69 25.08 6.15
CA SER A 659 34.99 24.83 6.78
C SER A 659 34.93 23.74 7.85
N GLY A 660 33.85 23.70 8.63
CA GLY A 660 33.60 22.65 9.61
C GLY A 660 33.34 21.29 8.95
N LEU A 661 32.44 21.24 7.96
CA LEU A 661 32.10 20.00 7.25
C LEU A 661 33.26 19.43 6.43
N MET A 662 34.23 20.23 6.00
CA MET A 662 35.47 19.71 5.39
C MET A 662 36.27 18.79 6.33
N LYS A 663 36.07 18.89 7.65
CA LYS A 663 36.70 18.02 8.65
C LYS A 663 36.03 16.65 8.76
N CYS A 664 34.81 16.47 8.23
CA CYS A 664 34.15 15.16 8.13
C CYS A 664 34.84 14.32 7.05
N THR A 665 35.91 13.63 7.41
CA THR A 665 36.80 12.96 6.44
C THR A 665 36.14 11.84 5.65
N ASN A 666 35.06 11.25 6.18
CA ASN A 666 34.31 10.15 5.59
C ASN A 666 33.01 10.59 4.88
N LEU A 667 32.74 11.90 4.77
CA LEU A 667 31.50 12.40 4.18
C LEU A 667 31.46 12.11 2.67
N GLN A 668 30.45 11.34 2.24
CA GLN A 668 30.25 10.88 0.86
C GLN A 668 29.04 11.56 0.21
N ASN A 669 27.94 11.75 0.94
CA ASN A 669 26.75 12.39 0.41
C ASN A 669 26.36 13.58 1.27
N LEU A 670 26.23 14.75 0.63
CA LEU A 670 25.81 15.99 1.28
C LEU A 670 24.56 16.54 0.57
N THR A 671 23.48 16.63 1.31
CA THR A 671 22.27 17.35 0.92
C THR A 671 22.13 18.59 1.78
N LEU A 672 22.25 19.77 1.17
CA LEU A 672 22.13 21.05 1.87
C LEU A 672 20.95 21.83 1.29
N LYS A 673 19.94 22.16 2.10
CA LYS A 673 18.83 23.01 1.66
C LYS A 673 18.90 24.39 2.30
N LEU A 674 18.98 25.42 1.47
CA LEU A 674 19.19 26.83 1.83
C LEU A 674 18.08 27.71 1.25
N GLN A 675 18.06 29.00 1.62
CA GLN A 675 17.08 29.96 1.10
C GLN A 675 17.55 30.56 -0.25
N ASP A 676 16.60 30.97 -1.10
CA ASP A 676 16.85 31.34 -2.50
C ASP A 676 17.98 32.37 -2.70
N TYR A 677 18.07 33.41 -1.87
CA TYR A 677 19.07 34.48 -2.02
C TYR A 677 20.51 34.04 -1.67
N GLN A 678 20.70 32.85 -1.07
CA GLN A 678 22.01 32.30 -0.72
C GLN A 678 22.63 31.49 -1.88
N MET A 679 21.94 31.38 -3.02
CA MET A 679 22.34 30.59 -4.18
C MET A 679 23.65 31.02 -4.85
N TYR A 680 24.03 32.30 -4.78
CA TYR A 680 25.31 32.77 -5.34
C TYR A 680 26.52 32.20 -4.57
N ILE A 681 26.42 32.18 -3.24
CA ILE A 681 27.42 31.66 -2.29
C ILE A 681 27.58 30.13 -2.45
N LEU A 682 26.54 29.50 -2.98
CA LEU A 682 26.52 28.07 -3.24
C LEU A 682 27.60 27.62 -4.22
N GLN A 683 27.93 28.45 -5.22
CA GLN A 683 28.96 28.08 -6.19
C GLN A 683 30.33 27.98 -5.53
N GLU A 684 30.64 28.84 -4.56
CA GLU A 684 31.90 28.80 -3.81
C GLU A 684 31.97 27.58 -2.87
N LEU A 685 30.89 27.29 -2.15
CA LEU A 685 30.80 26.09 -1.31
C LEU A 685 30.93 24.82 -2.15
N LYS A 686 30.20 24.75 -3.27
CA LYS A 686 30.27 23.63 -4.21
C LYS A 686 31.69 23.47 -4.77
N ALA A 687 32.37 24.56 -5.10
CA ALA A 687 33.77 24.52 -5.54
C ALA A 687 34.72 24.00 -4.45
N LYS A 688 34.54 24.42 -3.19
CA LYS A 688 35.30 23.89 -2.04
C LYS A 688 35.09 22.39 -1.84
N PHE A 689 33.84 21.92 -1.97
CA PHE A 689 33.49 20.51 -1.79
C PHE A 689 33.87 19.62 -2.99
N LEU A 690 33.79 20.12 -4.23
CA LEU A 690 34.25 19.39 -5.43
C LEU A 690 35.76 19.15 -5.41
N LYS A 691 36.55 20.05 -4.80
CA LYS A 691 37.98 19.83 -4.56
C LYS A 691 38.26 18.68 -3.57
N SER A 692 37.28 18.26 -2.77
CA SER A 692 37.45 17.23 -1.75
C SER A 692 37.69 15.83 -2.33
N LYS A 693 37.42 15.58 -3.63
CA LYS A 693 37.47 14.26 -4.34
C LYS A 693 36.69 13.10 -3.69
N ARG A 694 36.13 13.30 -2.50
CA ARG A 694 35.50 12.30 -1.63
C ARG A 694 33.97 12.28 -1.73
N LEU A 695 33.37 13.39 -2.14
CA LEU A 695 31.91 13.52 -2.21
C LEU A 695 31.39 12.90 -3.51
N ILE A 696 30.56 11.88 -3.35
CA ILE A 696 29.90 11.13 -4.42
C ILE A 696 28.69 11.91 -4.93
N THR A 697 27.87 12.45 -4.01
CA THR A 697 26.67 13.23 -4.36
C THR A 697 26.59 14.52 -3.54
N ILE A 698 26.42 15.65 -4.22
CA ILE A 698 26.11 16.94 -3.62
C ILE A 698 24.79 17.43 -4.20
N GLN A 699 23.73 17.40 -3.38
CA GLN A 699 22.43 17.96 -3.74
C GLN A 699 22.21 19.24 -2.96
N ILE A 700 21.99 20.34 -3.68
CA ILE A 700 21.63 21.60 -3.06
C ILE A 700 20.44 22.16 -3.80
N SER A 701 19.35 22.36 -3.07
CA SER A 701 18.07 22.79 -3.60
C SER A 701 17.35 23.71 -2.63
N ASN A 702 16.45 24.52 -3.19
CA ASN A 702 15.58 25.40 -2.42
C ASN A 702 14.24 24.70 -2.05
N GLN A 703 13.86 23.63 -2.77
CA GLN A 703 12.69 22.76 -2.51
C GLN A 703 13.09 21.43 -1.87
#